data_AF-A0AAW5YX54-F1
#
_entry.id   AF-A0AAW5YX54-F1
#
_cell.length_a   1.000
_cell.length_b   1.000
_cell.length_c   1.000
_cell.angle_alpha   90.00
_cell.angle_beta   90.00
_cell.angle_gamma   90.00
#
_symmetry.space_group_name_H-M   'P 1'
#
loop_
_entity.id
_entity.type
_entity.pdbx_description
1 polymer ?
#
loop_
_entity_poly.entity_id
_entity_poly.type
_entity_poly.pdbx_seq_one_letter_code
_entity_poly.pdbx_strand_id
1 'polypeptide(L)'
;MEEKSLYTYKREKQRFSIRKTKAWGACSVFLGTSILFLSAGTVARADTTADASTSAQVVEQKTTVNTKSTDSAESSANSTSSTVSSPSTDSEAEATTSNQNKSTATNTENLASETQSSSQNSAEESASSSSAAKAETTNASSSSVAKAGTTSASSSSPVKAETTSAKTRQTVTKISYNTLLQQLRTSKALATDKEALTHVTKDNFRDYFSLKGSAKYDQNTGIVTITPDDYNKVGNFSLNSKLDMNTSFTLTGKVNLGSHSPQGADGISFAFHNGNTTDIGNAGGNLGIGGLQNALGFKLDTWTNVYQAPLSDKDGSQIDPTNSNDFGWNGDSMNAPYGTFVNTENEEVATKDGKKVQRWWAKDVGGTSQALSRDDVNGKFHDFTVDYDGYNRRLTIKYTQTSGNKLTWIRTIPNSNQAMAMIVSASTGGAKNLQQFEITKFDFKPAATVNVKYVDTKGNQIAQGEVTYPNGANVTGTYTTGQLKIPGYTFVRMDDGTATGAKSLPATGTLTKAGDNGTVIYVYTADMQKGSVSYFDDTTGKTLKRDPISGTTSSKSSYSTSGNIADYKKRGYELVTDGYSADLTFDNNDTTDQNFTVHLKHQKIQSTDKKKVNETIHYQGAGNQTPADHTASVEFTRQVSTDAVTGEKTYGSW
;
A
#
# COMPACT_ATOMS: atom_id res chain seq x y z
N MET A 1 8.92 -78.22 -16.14
CA MET A 1 8.07 -77.86 -15.00
C MET A 1 8.96 -78.00 -13.77
N GLU A 2 10.01 -77.17 -13.68
CA GLU A 2 9.96 -75.83 -13.08
C GLU A 2 9.98 -75.97 -11.54
N GLU A 3 11.11 -75.91 -10.84
CA GLU A 3 12.27 -74.97 -10.85
C GLU A 3 12.07 -73.75 -9.94
N LYS A 4 13.19 -73.28 -9.37
CA LYS A 4 13.26 -72.34 -8.24
C LYS A 4 13.32 -70.89 -8.73
N SER A 5 12.90 -69.96 -7.87
CA SER A 5 13.67 -68.73 -7.69
C SER A 5 13.67 -68.28 -6.22
N LEU A 6 14.74 -67.61 -5.78
CA LEU A 6 14.82 -66.97 -4.47
C LEU A 6 14.72 -65.46 -4.65
N TYR A 7 13.81 -64.79 -3.94
CA TYR A 7 13.83 -63.34 -3.84
C TYR A 7 14.81 -62.87 -2.76
N THR A 8 15.96 -62.35 -3.22
CA THR A 8 17.01 -61.80 -2.36
C THR A 8 16.89 -60.28 -2.30
N TYR A 9 16.52 -59.72 -1.14
CA TYR A 9 16.36 -58.28 -0.99
C TYR A 9 17.72 -57.57 -0.84
N LYS A 10 18.22 -56.97 -1.92
CA LYS A 10 19.43 -56.13 -1.90
C LYS A 10 19.22 -54.90 -1.01
N ARG A 11 20.05 -54.73 0.01
CA ARG A 11 20.11 -53.50 0.82
C ARG A 11 21.13 -52.53 0.22
N GLU A 12 20.71 -51.69 -0.72
CA GLU A 12 21.59 -50.68 -1.31
C GLU A 12 21.95 -49.59 -0.29
N LYS A 13 23.26 -49.28 -0.19
CA LYS A 13 23.78 -48.23 0.70
C LYS A 13 23.89 -46.91 -0.07
N GLN A 14 22.95 -45.98 0.13
CA GLN A 14 23.24 -44.59 -0.23
C GLN A 14 24.38 -44.05 0.65
N ARG A 15 25.40 -43.47 0.01
CA ARG A 15 26.61 -42.94 0.66
C ARG A 15 26.54 -41.42 0.71
N PHE A 16 26.18 -40.85 1.87
CA PHE A 16 26.30 -39.41 2.06
C PHE A 16 27.75 -39.02 2.36
N SER A 17 28.31 -38.11 1.53
CA SER A 17 29.68 -37.63 1.60
C SER A 17 29.73 -36.24 2.21
N ILE A 18 30.06 -36.14 3.50
CA ILE A 18 30.28 -34.86 4.17
C ILE A 18 31.75 -34.43 3.93
N ARG A 19 31.95 -33.39 3.11
CA ARG A 19 33.27 -32.76 2.94
C ARG A 19 33.66 -32.02 4.22
N LYS A 20 34.82 -32.35 4.78
CA LYS A 20 35.43 -31.57 5.87
C LYS A 20 36.24 -30.40 5.30
N THR A 21 35.98 -29.19 5.78
CA THR A 21 36.92 -28.05 5.68
C THR A 21 37.70 -27.91 7.00
N LYS A 22 38.90 -27.33 6.95
CA LYS A 22 39.80 -27.14 8.10
C LYS A 22 40.45 -25.75 8.08
N ALA A 23 40.24 -24.97 9.13
CA ALA A 23 41.09 -23.91 9.69
C ALA A 23 40.52 -23.63 11.11
N TRP A 24 41.25 -23.50 12.23
CA TRP A 24 42.39 -22.61 12.55
C TRP A 24 41.97 -21.13 12.42
N GLY A 25 42.01 -20.25 13.43
CA GLY A 25 42.36 -20.36 14.86
C GLY A 25 42.04 -19.02 15.57
N ALA A 26 42.38 -18.77 16.85
CA ALA A 26 43.05 -19.63 17.83
C ALA A 26 42.71 -19.22 19.30
N CYS A 27 43.16 -20.06 20.23
CA CYS A 27 43.07 -19.99 21.69
C CYS A 27 43.69 -18.75 22.39
N SER A 28 43.07 -18.33 23.50
CA SER A 28 43.79 -17.95 24.74
C SER A 28 42.89 -18.18 25.97
N VAL A 29 43.48 -18.52 27.11
CA VAL A 29 42.81 -18.92 28.38
C VAL A 29 43.34 -18.02 29.49
N PHE A 30 42.53 -17.65 30.49
CA PHE A 30 43.02 -17.56 31.88
C PHE A 30 41.90 -17.66 32.93
N LEU A 31 42.31 -18.07 34.13
CA LEU A 31 41.54 -18.13 35.38
C LEU A 31 41.24 -16.69 35.88
N GLY A 32 40.29 -16.41 36.78
CA GLY A 32 39.51 -17.32 37.64
C GLY A 32 39.93 -17.20 39.11
N THR A 33 39.30 -16.30 39.86
CA THR A 33 39.46 -16.15 41.32
C THR A 33 38.12 -15.87 41.98
N SER A 34 37.83 -16.55 43.09
CA SER A 34 36.61 -16.38 43.88
C SER A 34 36.92 -15.59 45.16
N ILE A 35 36.03 -14.68 45.56
CA ILE A 35 36.00 -14.13 46.92
C ILE A 35 34.57 -14.26 47.46
N LEU A 36 34.46 -14.83 48.66
CA LEU A 36 33.23 -14.97 49.45
C LEU A 36 33.15 -13.86 50.49
N PHE A 37 31.96 -13.31 50.71
CA PHE A 37 31.53 -12.80 52.01
C PHE A 37 30.03 -13.07 52.20
N LEU A 38 29.64 -13.42 53.43
CA LEU A 38 28.24 -13.68 53.80
C LEU A 38 27.74 -12.63 54.81
N SER A 39 26.55 -12.12 54.55
CA SER A 39 25.59 -11.63 55.57
C SER A 39 24.25 -11.34 54.91
N ALA A 40 23.05 -11.55 55.45
CA ALA A 40 22.47 -12.42 56.49
C ALA A 40 21.13 -11.76 56.86
N GLY A 41 20.00 -12.49 56.79
CA GLY A 41 18.66 -11.95 57.06
C GLY A 41 18.05 -11.16 55.88
N THR A 42 16.73 -11.12 55.69
CA THR A 42 15.64 -11.85 56.41
C THR A 42 14.45 -12.04 55.46
N VAL A 43 13.63 -13.08 55.72
CA VAL A 43 12.43 -13.39 54.93
C VAL A 43 11.23 -12.59 55.44
N ALA A 44 10.45 -12.00 54.52
CA ALA A 44 9.06 -11.60 54.76
C ALA A 44 8.21 -12.03 53.56
N ARG A 45 6.97 -12.44 53.84
CA ARG A 45 6.05 -13.16 52.94
C ARG A 45 4.77 -12.34 52.78
N ALA A 46 4.22 -12.30 51.57
CA ALA A 46 2.91 -11.71 51.29
C ALA A 46 2.06 -12.75 50.52
N ASP A 47 1.04 -13.28 51.18
CA ASP A 47 0.05 -14.19 50.58
C ASP A 47 -1.30 -13.47 50.46
N THR A 48 -1.91 -13.55 49.27
CA THR A 48 -3.35 -13.45 49.00
C THR A 48 -4.05 -12.13 49.44
N THR A 49 -5.28 -11.80 49.02
CA THR A 49 -6.34 -12.51 48.31
C THR A 49 -6.87 -11.72 47.10
N ALA A 50 -7.74 -12.37 46.31
CA ALA A 50 -8.70 -11.70 45.44
C ALA A 50 -10.12 -12.04 45.92
N ASP A 51 -11.07 -11.12 45.74
CA ASP A 51 -12.43 -11.45 45.27
C ASP A 51 -13.10 -10.20 44.67
N ALA A 52 -14.33 -10.33 44.17
CA ALA A 52 -14.95 -9.41 43.22
C ALA A 52 -16.22 -8.68 43.72
N SER A 53 -16.75 -7.84 42.82
CA SER A 53 -18.19 -7.62 42.56
C SER A 53 -18.86 -6.28 42.97
N THR A 54 -19.64 -5.79 42.00
CA THR A 54 -20.91 -5.03 42.09
C THR A 54 -20.99 -3.55 42.49
N SER A 55 -21.62 -2.80 41.57
CA SER A 55 -22.70 -1.82 41.80
C SER A 55 -22.39 -0.39 42.26
N ALA A 56 -22.28 0.49 41.25
CA ALA A 56 -22.96 1.78 41.09
C ALA A 56 -23.49 2.57 42.31
N GLN A 57 -23.17 3.87 42.33
CA GLN A 57 -24.22 4.90 42.35
C GLN A 57 -23.81 6.20 41.62
N VAL A 58 -24.81 7.04 41.34
CA VAL A 58 -24.70 8.32 40.63
C VAL A 58 -24.73 9.47 41.63
N VAL A 59 -23.88 10.48 41.43
CA VAL A 59 -24.11 11.84 41.94
C VAL A 59 -23.73 12.84 40.84
N GLU A 60 -24.66 13.73 40.49
CA GLU A 60 -24.37 14.89 39.63
C GLU A 60 -23.74 16.01 40.46
N GLN A 61 -22.83 16.80 39.87
CA GLN A 61 -22.88 18.24 40.09
C GLN A 61 -22.39 19.04 38.87
N LYS A 62 -22.98 20.23 38.70
CA LYS A 62 -23.07 20.99 37.44
C LYS A 62 -22.58 22.42 37.64
N THR A 63 -22.18 23.08 36.54
CA THR A 63 -21.94 24.55 36.42
C THR A 63 -20.70 25.06 37.18
N THR A 64 -19.98 26.12 36.75
CA THR A 64 -20.20 27.11 35.68
C THR A 64 -18.89 27.44 34.95
N VAL A 65 -18.93 27.68 33.64
CA VAL A 65 -17.81 28.29 32.89
C VAL A 65 -17.81 29.81 33.07
N ASN A 66 -16.66 30.42 33.36
CA ASN A 66 -16.35 31.74 32.79
C ASN A 66 -14.84 32.03 32.65
N THR A 67 -14.51 33.07 31.90
CA THR A 67 -13.16 33.44 31.44
C THR A 67 -12.54 34.62 32.21
N LYS A 68 -11.21 34.72 32.29
CA LYS A 68 -10.39 35.71 31.54
C LYS A 68 -8.87 35.49 31.77
N SER A 69 -8.04 36.16 30.97
CA SER A 69 -6.58 35.98 30.82
C SER A 69 -5.71 36.95 31.63
N THR A 70 -4.39 36.92 31.38
CA THR A 70 -3.28 37.77 31.93
C THR A 70 -2.87 37.44 33.37
N ASP A 71 -1.58 37.46 33.75
CA ASP A 71 -0.35 37.73 32.96
C ASP A 71 0.83 36.85 33.45
N SER A 72 2.00 36.90 32.80
CA SER A 72 3.19 36.12 33.23
C SER A 72 4.52 36.79 32.90
N ALA A 73 5.41 36.91 33.89
CA ALA A 73 6.64 37.69 33.82
C ALA A 73 7.92 36.88 34.13
N GLU A 74 8.96 37.15 33.33
CA GLU A 74 10.40 37.13 33.64
C GLU A 74 11.13 35.90 34.24
N SER A 75 11.94 35.27 33.36
CA SER A 75 13.33 34.84 33.63
C SER A 75 13.56 33.60 34.54
N SER A 76 14.77 33.03 34.67
CA SER A 76 16.10 33.37 34.10
C SER A 76 16.95 32.10 33.80
N ALA A 77 18.23 32.28 33.44
CA ALA A 77 19.26 31.26 33.17
C ALA A 77 19.51 30.26 34.35
N ASN A 78 20.29 29.16 34.25
CA ASN A 78 21.60 29.02 33.57
C ASN A 78 22.07 27.56 33.30
N SER A 79 23.28 27.44 32.75
CA SER A 79 24.12 26.25 32.42
C SER A 79 24.34 25.26 33.59
N THR A 80 25.02 24.10 33.45
CA THR A 80 26.16 23.63 32.60
C THR A 80 26.16 22.07 32.63
N SER A 81 26.91 21.23 31.91
CA SER A 81 28.11 21.28 31.02
C SER A 81 28.09 20.01 30.10
N SER A 82 29.11 19.46 29.41
CA SER A 82 30.56 19.70 29.28
C SER A 82 31.17 19.05 28.00
N THR A 83 32.06 19.78 27.32
CA THR A 83 33.39 19.43 26.75
C THR A 83 33.78 17.95 26.51
N VAL A 84 34.45 17.54 25.42
CA VAL A 84 35.76 17.98 24.84
C VAL A 84 35.84 17.47 23.37
N SER A 85 36.53 18.03 22.36
CA SER A 85 37.06 19.37 22.01
C SER A 85 37.58 19.33 20.53
N SER A 86 37.97 20.48 19.96
CA SER A 86 38.54 20.64 18.59
C SER A 86 40.09 20.45 18.55
N PRO A 87 40.79 20.61 17.38
CA PRO A 87 41.02 21.93 16.76
C PRO A 87 40.81 21.99 15.22
N SER A 88 40.79 23.21 14.70
CA SER A 88 40.64 23.61 13.29
C SER A 88 41.90 24.31 12.76
N THR A 89 41.96 24.58 11.45
CA THR A 89 42.82 25.63 10.86
C THR A 89 42.08 26.32 9.69
N ASP A 90 41.93 27.64 9.77
CA ASP A 90 41.37 28.50 8.72
C ASP A 90 42.39 28.84 7.64
N SER A 91 41.93 29.36 6.49
CA SER A 91 42.57 30.45 5.73
C SER A 91 41.63 31.00 4.65
N GLU A 92 41.35 32.30 4.68
CA GLU A 92 40.75 33.05 3.57
C GLU A 92 41.86 33.65 2.67
N ALA A 93 41.59 33.84 1.38
CA ALA A 93 42.26 34.84 0.53
C ALA A 93 41.48 35.09 -0.77
N GLU A 94 41.42 36.34 -1.23
CA GLU A 94 40.90 36.73 -2.55
C GLU A 94 41.98 36.70 -3.65
N ALA A 95 41.55 36.84 -4.92
CA ALA A 95 42.04 37.85 -5.88
C ALA A 95 42.41 37.36 -7.32
N THR A 96 41.59 37.84 -8.27
CA THR A 96 41.97 38.43 -9.59
C THR A 96 42.82 37.68 -10.65
N THR A 97 42.12 37.31 -11.74
CA THR A 97 42.45 37.59 -13.17
C THR A 97 43.74 37.09 -13.84
N SER A 98 43.57 36.34 -14.95
CA SER A 98 43.85 36.76 -16.36
C SER A 98 44.52 35.70 -17.27
N ASN A 99 44.31 35.87 -18.58
CA ASN A 99 45.03 35.26 -19.72
C ASN A 99 45.03 33.72 -19.84
N GLN A 100 44.26 33.16 -20.78
CA GLN A 100 44.61 32.99 -22.20
C GLN A 100 45.80 32.05 -22.46
N ASN A 101 45.52 30.94 -23.14
CA ASN A 101 46.32 30.54 -24.30
C ASN A 101 45.42 29.97 -25.41
N LYS A 102 45.95 29.92 -26.64
CA LYS A 102 45.20 29.77 -27.90
C LYS A 102 45.89 28.78 -28.83
N SER A 103 45.13 27.82 -29.38
CA SER A 103 45.43 27.09 -30.63
C SER A 103 44.10 26.49 -31.14
N THR A 104 43.56 26.81 -32.34
CA THR A 104 44.00 26.43 -33.70
C THR A 104 44.20 24.92 -33.89
N ALA A 105 43.75 24.24 -34.95
CA ALA A 105 42.84 24.50 -36.08
C ALA A 105 42.60 23.12 -36.78
N THR A 106 41.90 22.86 -37.89
CA THR A 106 41.27 23.65 -38.98
C THR A 106 40.28 22.73 -39.74
N ASN A 107 39.20 23.27 -40.32
CA ASN A 107 38.55 22.92 -41.62
C ASN A 107 38.18 21.43 -41.96
N THR A 108 37.14 21.12 -42.74
CA THR A 108 36.78 21.70 -44.06
C THR A 108 35.30 21.51 -44.40
N GLU A 109 34.78 22.34 -45.32
CA GLU A 109 33.38 22.44 -45.76
C GLU A 109 33.05 21.60 -47.01
N ASN A 110 31.75 21.29 -47.19
CA ASN A 110 30.99 21.34 -48.45
C ASN A 110 29.55 20.83 -48.21
N LEU A 111 28.50 21.10 -49.00
CA LEU A 111 27.97 22.27 -49.75
C LEU A 111 26.89 21.71 -50.72
N ALA A 112 25.66 22.26 -50.72
CA ALA A 112 24.55 22.06 -51.68
C ALA A 112 24.07 20.58 -51.92
N SER A 113 22.83 20.25 -52.29
CA SER A 113 21.78 20.90 -53.13
C SER A 113 20.38 20.49 -52.59
N GLU A 114 19.27 21.23 -52.74
CA GLU A 114 18.45 21.44 -53.97
C GLU A 114 18.01 20.13 -54.70
N THR A 115 16.77 19.91 -55.18
CA THR A 115 15.57 20.80 -55.29
C THR A 115 14.25 20.01 -55.59
N GLN A 116 13.07 20.59 -55.24
CA GLN A 116 11.67 20.35 -55.72
C GLN A 116 10.96 18.96 -55.83
N SER A 117 9.76 18.91 -55.20
CA SER A 117 8.41 18.59 -55.77
C SER A 117 8.17 17.54 -56.88
N SER A 118 7.26 16.58 -56.60
CA SER A 118 6.13 16.22 -57.50
C SER A 118 4.98 15.47 -56.78
N SER A 119 3.79 15.41 -57.41
CA SER A 119 2.54 14.87 -56.85
C SER A 119 2.08 13.55 -57.52
N GLN A 120 1.00 12.94 -56.98
CA GLN A 120 0.14 11.88 -57.60
C GLN A 120 0.73 10.46 -57.73
N ASN A 121 -0.05 9.36 -57.92
CA ASN A 121 -1.37 8.95 -57.38
C ASN A 121 -1.67 7.46 -57.77
N SER A 122 -2.61 6.80 -57.07
CA SER A 122 -3.40 5.61 -57.51
C SER A 122 -2.80 4.17 -57.57
N ALA A 123 -3.72 3.19 -57.42
CA ALA A 123 -3.66 1.73 -57.68
C ALA A 123 -2.74 0.88 -56.75
N GLU A 124 -3.11 -0.31 -56.22
CA GLU A 124 -3.87 -1.49 -56.72
C GLU A 124 -3.07 -2.31 -57.77
N GLU A 125 -3.00 -3.64 -57.77
CA GLU A 125 -3.63 -4.70 -56.95
C GLU A 125 -2.77 -6.00 -56.98
N SER A 126 -3.08 -7.03 -56.15
CA SER A 126 -3.08 -8.49 -56.46
C SER A 126 -2.59 -9.43 -55.33
N ALA A 127 -3.36 -10.49 -55.00
CA ALA A 127 -2.89 -11.90 -54.75
C ALA A 127 -3.93 -12.85 -54.10
N SER A 128 -4.95 -13.21 -54.89
CA SER A 128 -5.82 -14.41 -54.88
C SER A 128 -5.74 -15.54 -53.81
N SER A 129 -6.93 -15.89 -53.28
CA SER A 129 -7.48 -17.26 -53.06
C SER A 129 -6.89 -18.13 -51.91
N SER A 130 -7.62 -19.06 -51.26
CA SER A 130 -8.96 -19.69 -51.44
C SER A 130 -9.57 -20.03 -50.04
N SER A 131 -10.67 -20.77 -49.80
CA SER A 131 -11.51 -21.71 -50.58
C SER A 131 -13.03 -21.62 -50.24
N ALA A 132 -13.72 -22.69 -49.81
CA ALA A 132 -15.19 -22.75 -49.64
C ALA A 132 -15.72 -23.80 -48.62
N ALA A 133 -16.92 -23.53 -48.06
CA ALA A 133 -17.86 -24.49 -47.46
C ALA A 133 -19.31 -23.91 -47.49
N LYS A 134 -20.38 -24.69 -47.21
CA LYS A 134 -21.78 -24.39 -47.59
C LYS A 134 -22.84 -24.92 -46.58
N ALA A 135 -24.07 -24.35 -46.62
CA ALA A 135 -25.33 -24.74 -45.94
C ALA A 135 -25.44 -24.29 -44.46
N GLU A 136 -26.56 -23.75 -43.93
CA GLU A 136 -27.97 -24.22 -43.84
C GLU A 136 -28.13 -25.45 -42.91
N THR A 137 -29.15 -25.57 -42.02
CA THR A 137 -30.50 -24.93 -41.98
C THR A 137 -31.04 -24.68 -40.54
N THR A 138 -32.35 -24.45 -40.36
CA THR A 138 -33.08 -23.93 -39.18
C THR A 138 -33.71 -25.01 -38.25
N ASN A 139 -34.50 -24.54 -37.25
CA ASN A 139 -35.53 -25.23 -36.42
C ASN A 139 -35.09 -25.83 -35.07
N ALA A 140 -35.90 -25.85 -33.99
CA ALA A 140 -37.17 -25.15 -33.66
C ALA A 140 -37.52 -25.29 -32.15
N SER A 141 -38.62 -24.67 -31.69
CA SER A 141 -39.63 -25.10 -30.68
C SER A 141 -39.26 -25.97 -29.44
N SER A 142 -39.84 -25.81 -28.24
CA SER A 142 -40.98 -24.95 -27.78
C SER A 142 -41.19 -24.95 -26.24
N SER A 143 -42.03 -24.01 -25.78
CA SER A 143 -43.03 -24.11 -24.67
C SER A 143 -42.62 -24.35 -23.20
N SER A 144 -42.92 -23.36 -22.34
CA SER A 144 -43.70 -23.47 -21.06
C SER A 144 -43.68 -22.14 -20.27
N VAL A 145 -44.58 -21.78 -19.33
CA VAL A 145 -46.01 -22.11 -19.06
C VAL A 145 -46.62 -20.98 -18.17
N ALA A 146 -47.86 -20.54 -18.45
CA ALA A 146 -48.81 -19.80 -17.57
C ALA A 146 -48.40 -18.42 -16.94
N LYS A 147 -49.28 -17.67 -16.23
CA LYS A 147 -50.67 -17.19 -16.50
C LYS A 147 -51.18 -16.28 -15.34
N ALA A 148 -51.38 -14.97 -15.58
CA ALA A 148 -52.33 -14.06 -14.90
C ALA A 148 -52.22 -12.65 -15.52
N GLY A 149 -53.22 -11.77 -15.54
CA GLY A 149 -54.65 -11.90 -15.18
C GLY A 149 -55.45 -10.73 -15.83
N THR A 150 -56.75 -10.91 -16.04
CA THR A 150 -57.60 -10.02 -16.87
C THR A 150 -58.55 -9.12 -16.07
N THR A 151 -58.73 -7.87 -16.49
CA THR A 151 -59.99 -7.06 -16.48
C THR A 151 -59.73 -5.68 -17.12
N SER A 152 -60.68 -4.89 -17.59
CA SER A 152 -61.95 -5.15 -18.31
C SER A 152 -62.38 -3.86 -19.02
N ALA A 153 -63.13 -3.94 -20.13
CA ALA A 153 -63.42 -2.79 -20.99
C ALA A 153 -64.74 -2.06 -20.66
N SER A 154 -64.77 -0.73 -20.89
CA SER A 154 -65.96 0.11 -21.18
C SER A 154 -65.53 1.54 -21.52
N SER A 155 -66.26 2.38 -22.28
CA SER A 155 -67.25 2.13 -23.35
C SER A 155 -67.60 3.48 -24.03
N SER A 156 -68.30 3.43 -25.17
CA SER A 156 -68.96 4.56 -25.89
C SER A 156 -68.11 5.64 -26.61
N SER A 157 -68.49 5.85 -27.88
CA SER A 157 -68.34 7.07 -28.69
C SER A 157 -69.76 7.66 -28.91
N PRO A 158 -70.02 8.74 -29.69
CA PRO A 158 -69.12 9.69 -30.37
C PRO A 158 -69.50 11.18 -30.12
N VAL A 159 -68.87 12.14 -30.82
CA VAL A 159 -69.54 13.32 -31.44
C VAL A 159 -68.58 14.02 -32.45
N LYS A 160 -69.13 14.83 -33.37
CA LYS A 160 -68.49 15.39 -34.57
C LYS A 160 -68.28 16.91 -34.50
N ALA A 161 -67.12 17.41 -34.92
CA ALA A 161 -66.92 18.77 -35.43
C ALA A 161 -65.73 18.81 -36.42
N GLU A 162 -65.74 19.76 -37.36
CA GLU A 162 -64.75 19.87 -38.46
C GLU A 162 -63.78 21.03 -38.20
N THR A 163 -62.52 20.94 -38.67
CA THR A 163 -61.66 22.13 -38.83
C THR A 163 -60.72 21.97 -40.03
N THR A 164 -61.11 22.66 -41.11
CA THR A 164 -60.30 23.34 -42.14
C THR A 164 -58.86 22.85 -42.42
N SER A 165 -58.65 22.30 -43.61
CA SER A 165 -57.32 21.86 -44.09
C SER A 165 -56.36 23.02 -44.43
N ALA A 166 -55.47 23.38 -43.49
CA ALA A 166 -54.31 24.23 -43.77
C ALA A 166 -53.16 23.40 -44.37
N LYS A 167 -52.93 23.49 -45.69
CA LYS A 167 -51.97 22.65 -46.42
C LYS A 167 -50.52 23.15 -46.32
N THR A 168 -49.99 23.24 -45.11
CA THR A 168 -48.59 23.64 -44.85
C THR A 168 -47.62 22.61 -45.43
N ARG A 169 -46.84 23.00 -46.44
CA ARG A 169 -45.71 22.20 -46.94
C ARG A 169 -44.59 22.18 -45.89
N GLN A 170 -44.65 21.24 -44.95
CA GLN A 170 -43.46 20.90 -44.16
C GLN A 170 -42.46 20.15 -45.05
N THR A 171 -41.41 20.84 -45.48
CA THR A 171 -40.17 20.20 -45.95
C THR A 171 -39.47 19.57 -44.75
N VAL A 172 -39.89 18.35 -44.39
CA VAL A 172 -39.28 17.55 -43.31
C VAL A 172 -37.88 17.12 -43.76
N THR A 173 -36.91 18.01 -43.51
CA THR A 173 -35.49 17.73 -43.72
C THR A 173 -35.07 16.71 -42.67
N LYS A 174 -35.03 15.41 -43.05
CA LYS A 174 -34.58 14.33 -42.17
C LYS A 174 -33.06 14.42 -41.94
N ILE A 175 -32.66 15.36 -41.08
CA ILE A 175 -31.36 15.34 -40.41
C ILE A 175 -31.32 14.03 -39.60
N SER A 176 -30.37 13.14 -39.91
CA SER A 176 -30.27 11.88 -39.18
C SER A 176 -29.83 12.11 -37.74
N TYR A 177 -30.14 11.21 -36.81
CA TYR A 177 -29.65 11.33 -35.43
C TYR A 177 -28.11 11.39 -35.36
N ASN A 178 -27.42 10.67 -36.26
CA ASN A 178 -25.97 10.77 -36.42
C ASN A 178 -25.52 12.13 -36.97
N THR A 179 -26.30 12.76 -37.86
CA THR A 179 -26.04 14.12 -38.36
C THR A 179 -26.27 15.17 -37.28
N LEU A 180 -27.30 15.01 -36.43
CA LEU A 180 -27.57 15.89 -35.29
C LEU A 180 -26.46 15.75 -34.22
N LEU A 181 -26.07 14.52 -33.89
CA LEU A 181 -24.90 14.24 -33.08
C LEU A 181 -23.61 14.78 -33.71
N GLN A 182 -23.47 14.73 -35.04
CA GLN A 182 -22.30 15.28 -35.73
C GLN A 182 -22.32 16.81 -35.73
N GLN A 183 -23.48 17.47 -35.77
CA GLN A 183 -23.60 18.92 -35.57
C GLN A 183 -23.27 19.33 -34.12
N LEU A 184 -23.73 18.56 -33.13
CA LEU A 184 -23.31 18.68 -31.72
C LEU A 184 -21.81 18.36 -31.50
N ARG A 185 -21.16 17.67 -32.44
CA ARG A 185 -19.71 17.37 -32.43
C ARG A 185 -18.88 18.26 -33.36
N THR A 186 -19.49 19.08 -34.22
CA THR A 186 -18.79 20.08 -35.05
C THR A 186 -18.94 21.50 -34.52
N SER A 187 -19.73 21.70 -33.46
CA SER A 187 -19.77 22.92 -32.65
C SER A 187 -18.49 23.11 -31.82
N LYS A 188 -17.36 23.28 -32.50
CA LYS A 188 -16.10 23.85 -31.95
C LYS A 188 -16.33 25.25 -31.32
N ALA A 189 -17.47 25.87 -31.64
CA ALA A 189 -17.98 27.12 -31.06
C ALA A 189 -18.81 26.96 -29.77
N LEU A 190 -19.03 25.75 -29.25
CA LEU A 190 -19.70 25.49 -27.95
C LEU A 190 -18.72 25.18 -26.80
N ALA A 191 -17.41 25.36 -27.03
CA ALA A 191 -16.36 25.27 -26.01
C ALA A 191 -15.74 26.66 -25.70
N THR A 192 -16.45 27.74 -26.04
CA THR A 192 -16.07 29.13 -25.72
C THR A 192 -17.14 29.86 -24.89
N ASP A 193 -18.03 29.12 -24.21
CA ASP A 193 -18.79 29.64 -23.07
C ASP A 193 -17.84 29.90 -21.89
N LYS A 194 -17.03 30.96 -21.99
CA LYS A 194 -16.22 31.45 -20.86
C LYS A 194 -17.08 31.68 -19.63
N GLU A 195 -18.31 32.16 -19.82
CA GLU A 195 -19.29 32.43 -18.77
C GLU A 195 -19.82 31.16 -18.06
N ALA A 196 -19.58 29.97 -18.61
CA ALA A 196 -19.93 28.69 -17.99
C ALA A 196 -18.73 27.96 -17.35
N LEU A 197 -17.52 28.52 -17.44
CA LEU A 197 -16.32 27.98 -16.79
C LEU A 197 -16.11 28.61 -15.41
N THR A 198 -15.71 27.77 -14.46
CA THR A 198 -15.07 28.24 -13.23
C THR A 198 -13.72 28.84 -13.59
N HIS A 199 -13.51 30.10 -13.21
CA HIS A 199 -12.23 30.81 -13.34
C HIS A 199 -11.56 30.93 -11.96
N VAL A 200 -10.57 30.09 -11.68
CA VAL A 200 -9.72 30.22 -10.49
C VAL A 200 -8.53 31.11 -10.82
N THR A 201 -8.24 32.08 -9.95
CA THR A 201 -7.02 32.88 -9.92
C THR A 201 -6.39 32.74 -8.52
N LYS A 202 -5.34 33.50 -8.24
CA LYS A 202 -4.82 33.56 -6.87
C LYS A 202 -5.86 34.08 -5.86
N ASP A 203 -6.77 34.94 -6.27
CA ASP A 203 -7.62 35.71 -5.36
C ASP A 203 -8.78 34.86 -4.79
N ASN A 204 -9.23 33.83 -5.51
CA ASN A 204 -10.31 32.91 -5.12
C ASN A 204 -9.87 31.43 -4.98
N PHE A 205 -8.56 31.15 -4.97
CA PHE A 205 -8.00 29.79 -4.94
C PHE A 205 -8.61 28.89 -3.84
N ARG A 206 -8.79 29.42 -2.63
CA ARG A 206 -9.29 28.66 -1.46
C ARG A 206 -10.77 28.29 -1.53
N ASP A 207 -11.55 28.91 -2.41
CA ASP A 207 -12.95 28.55 -2.62
C ASP A 207 -13.07 27.22 -3.39
N TYR A 208 -12.09 26.95 -4.26
CA TYR A 208 -12.07 25.79 -5.16
C TYR A 208 -11.08 24.70 -4.74
N PHE A 209 -10.03 25.02 -3.97
CA PHE A 209 -9.02 24.06 -3.55
C PHE A 209 -8.91 23.91 -2.03
N SER A 210 -8.96 22.65 -1.56
CA SER A 210 -8.63 22.26 -0.19
C SER A 210 -7.14 21.96 -0.05
N LEU A 211 -6.53 22.34 1.08
CA LEU A 211 -5.14 22.02 1.41
C LEU A 211 -5.05 20.96 2.51
N LYS A 212 -4.04 20.10 2.45
CA LYS A 212 -3.80 18.99 3.40
C LYS A 212 -2.30 18.82 3.68
N GLY A 213 -1.99 18.28 4.87
CA GLY A 213 -0.61 18.05 5.31
C GLY A 213 0.15 19.36 5.55
N SER A 214 1.39 19.45 5.08
CA SER A 214 2.24 20.64 5.22
C SER A 214 1.86 21.82 4.31
N ALA A 215 0.92 21.63 3.37
CA ALA A 215 0.64 22.59 2.32
C ALA A 215 0.05 23.91 2.86
N LYS A 216 0.64 25.03 2.44
CA LYS A 216 0.25 26.40 2.80
C LYS A 216 0.09 27.24 1.54
N TYR A 217 -0.84 28.19 1.56
CA TYR A 217 -1.13 29.05 0.42
C TYR A 217 -1.12 30.53 0.82
N ASP A 218 -0.32 31.32 0.09
CA ASP A 218 -0.31 32.78 0.14
C ASP A 218 -1.11 33.37 -1.03
N GLN A 219 -2.15 34.12 -0.69
CA GLN A 219 -3.07 34.77 -1.63
C GLN A 219 -2.44 35.98 -2.34
N ASN A 220 -1.43 36.61 -1.73
CA ASN A 220 -0.78 37.80 -2.30
C ASN A 220 0.04 37.44 -3.55
N THR A 221 0.82 36.36 -3.46
CA THR A 221 1.66 35.85 -4.56
C THR A 221 0.94 34.84 -5.45
N GLY A 222 -0.02 34.07 -4.93
CA GLY A 222 -0.56 32.89 -5.62
C GLY A 222 0.24 31.61 -5.40
N ILE A 223 1.18 31.60 -4.45
CA ILE A 223 2.06 30.45 -4.19
C ILE A 223 1.41 29.48 -3.19
N VAL A 224 1.17 28.25 -3.63
CA VAL A 224 1.06 27.08 -2.76
C VAL A 224 2.47 26.57 -2.47
N THR A 225 2.94 26.71 -1.23
CA THR A 225 4.08 25.93 -0.74
C THR A 225 3.54 24.57 -0.32
N ILE A 226 3.85 23.53 -1.09
CA ILE A 226 3.31 22.18 -0.89
C ILE A 226 4.08 21.51 0.27
N THR A 227 5.40 21.50 0.17
CA THR A 227 6.33 21.16 1.27
C THR A 227 7.31 22.33 1.49
N PRO A 228 7.62 22.68 2.76
CA PRO A 228 8.78 23.51 3.06
C PRO A 228 10.07 22.71 2.85
N ASP A 229 11.22 23.39 2.87
CA ASP A 229 12.54 22.73 2.89
C ASP A 229 12.87 22.13 4.27
N ASP A 230 12.11 21.13 4.68
CA ASP A 230 12.26 20.39 5.93
C ASP A 230 11.95 18.90 5.69
N TYR A 231 12.48 18.02 6.52
CA TYR A 231 12.40 16.57 6.35
C TYR A 231 11.02 16.00 6.72
N ASN A 232 10.66 14.84 6.14
CA ASN A 232 9.46 14.08 6.47
C ASN A 232 8.15 14.91 6.44
N LYS A 233 8.00 15.73 5.39
CA LYS A 233 6.80 16.53 5.11
C LYS A 233 6.06 15.95 3.91
N VAL A 234 4.73 15.92 4.01
CA VAL A 234 3.80 15.54 2.94
C VAL A 234 2.78 16.65 2.82
N GLY A 235 2.57 17.17 1.62
CA GLY A 235 1.62 18.25 1.37
C GLY A 235 0.82 18.01 0.11
N ASN A 236 -0.44 18.46 0.12
CA ASN A 236 -1.34 18.31 -1.02
C ASN A 236 -2.26 19.53 -1.14
N PHE A 237 -2.69 19.84 -2.36
CA PHE A 237 -3.91 20.59 -2.61
C PHE A 237 -4.80 19.86 -3.61
N SER A 238 -6.09 19.69 -3.28
CA SER A 238 -7.06 18.98 -4.12
C SER A 238 -8.25 19.88 -4.48
N LEU A 239 -8.83 19.64 -5.65
CA LEU A 239 -9.99 20.37 -6.14
C LEU A 239 -11.24 19.90 -5.40
N ASN A 240 -12.03 20.83 -4.87
CA ASN A 240 -13.25 20.58 -4.09
C ASN A 240 -14.37 19.88 -4.92
N SER A 241 -14.20 19.78 -6.23
CA SER A 241 -15.12 19.16 -7.18
C SER A 241 -14.37 18.27 -8.17
N LYS A 242 -15.06 17.33 -8.82
CA LYS A 242 -14.50 16.63 -9.99
C LYS A 242 -14.62 17.51 -11.24
N LEU A 243 -13.70 17.33 -12.17
CA LEU A 243 -13.68 17.96 -13.50
C LEU A 243 -14.67 17.26 -14.43
N ASP A 244 -15.45 18.01 -15.22
CA ASP A 244 -16.21 17.44 -16.34
C ASP A 244 -15.28 17.19 -17.53
N MET A 245 -14.87 15.94 -17.71
CA MET A 245 -13.91 15.54 -18.73
C MET A 245 -14.50 15.57 -20.17
N ASN A 246 -15.79 15.88 -20.33
CA ASN A 246 -16.38 16.16 -21.64
C ASN A 246 -16.11 17.61 -22.10
N THR A 247 -15.59 18.44 -21.21
CA THR A 247 -15.18 19.82 -21.49
C THR A 247 -13.66 19.99 -21.33
N SER A 248 -13.11 20.96 -22.05
CA SER A 248 -11.69 21.30 -21.94
C SER A 248 -11.39 22.04 -20.62
N PHE A 249 -10.17 21.88 -20.10
CA PHE A 249 -9.67 22.65 -18.97
C PHE A 249 -8.20 23.02 -19.17
N THR A 250 -7.76 24.13 -18.57
CA THR A 250 -6.35 24.55 -18.63
C THR A 250 -5.91 25.14 -17.29
N LEU A 251 -4.98 24.45 -16.60
CA LEU A 251 -4.24 24.97 -15.45
C LEU A 251 -2.93 25.58 -15.95
N THR A 252 -2.75 26.87 -15.69
CA THR A 252 -1.53 27.64 -16.00
C THR A 252 -0.91 28.13 -14.70
N GLY A 253 0.39 27.94 -14.55
CA GLY A 253 1.13 28.35 -13.37
C GLY A 253 2.63 28.12 -13.52
N LYS A 254 3.33 28.03 -12.40
CA LYS A 254 4.75 27.68 -12.37
C LYS A 254 5.05 26.69 -11.25
N VAL A 255 6.09 25.87 -11.42
CA VAL A 255 6.58 24.96 -10.38
C VAL A 255 7.96 25.40 -9.90
N ASN A 256 8.18 25.32 -8.58
CA ASN A 256 9.51 25.35 -7.97
C ASN A 256 9.80 23.94 -7.46
N LEU A 257 10.81 23.28 -8.03
CA LEU A 257 11.22 21.91 -7.64
C LEU A 257 12.18 21.91 -6.43
N GLY A 258 12.53 23.08 -5.89
CA GLY A 258 13.51 23.26 -4.85
C GLY A 258 14.94 23.46 -5.39
N SER A 259 15.92 23.43 -4.49
CA SER A 259 17.31 23.86 -4.77
C SER A 259 18.39 22.83 -4.39
N HIS A 260 18.01 21.70 -3.79
CA HIS A 260 18.93 20.60 -3.53
C HIS A 260 19.03 19.73 -4.79
N SER A 261 20.18 19.79 -5.46
CA SER A 261 20.44 19.08 -6.72
C SER A 261 21.85 18.48 -6.69
N PRO A 262 22.04 17.15 -6.84
CA PRO A 262 21.02 16.10 -7.05
C PRO A 262 20.40 15.50 -5.76
N GLN A 263 20.67 16.02 -4.55
CA GLN A 263 20.25 15.38 -3.28
C GLN A 263 18.85 15.78 -2.78
N GLY A 264 18.06 16.48 -3.59
CA GLY A 264 16.70 16.89 -3.24
C GLY A 264 15.65 15.83 -3.57
N ALA A 265 14.56 15.83 -2.81
CA ALA A 265 13.50 14.84 -2.91
C ALA A 265 12.16 15.40 -2.37
N ASP A 266 11.01 14.82 -2.68
CA ASP A 266 10.81 13.71 -3.62
C ASP A 266 10.52 14.27 -5.02
N GLY A 267 9.52 15.14 -5.14
CA GLY A 267 9.12 15.83 -6.37
C GLY A 267 7.66 16.30 -6.31
N ILE A 268 7.17 16.90 -7.40
CA ILE A 268 5.78 17.38 -7.51
C ILE A 268 5.00 16.51 -8.50
N SER A 269 3.81 16.06 -8.11
CA SER A 269 2.86 15.39 -9.00
C SER A 269 1.55 16.15 -9.18
N PHE A 270 0.89 15.84 -10.30
CA PHE A 270 -0.46 16.26 -10.65
C PHE A 270 -1.23 14.97 -11.03
N ALA A 271 -2.25 14.60 -10.25
CA ALA A 271 -3.00 13.36 -10.46
C ALA A 271 -4.49 13.63 -10.71
N PHE A 272 -5.03 12.90 -11.69
CA PHE A 272 -6.43 12.88 -12.09
C PHE A 272 -6.96 11.46 -11.84
N HIS A 273 -8.01 11.28 -11.02
CA HIS A 273 -8.42 9.95 -10.56
C HIS A 273 -9.93 9.79 -10.40
N ASN A 274 -10.41 8.54 -10.39
CA ASN A 274 -11.84 8.22 -10.31
C ASN A 274 -12.37 8.15 -8.87
N GLY A 275 -11.49 8.03 -7.87
CA GLY A 275 -11.81 8.05 -6.43
C GLY A 275 -12.41 9.37 -5.93
N ASN A 276 -12.46 9.58 -4.61
CA ASN A 276 -13.13 10.76 -4.02
C ASN A 276 -12.34 12.06 -4.20
N THR A 277 -13.02 13.22 -4.18
CA THR A 277 -12.35 14.55 -4.12
C THR A 277 -11.52 14.78 -2.84
N THR A 278 -11.66 13.88 -1.86
CA THR A 278 -10.91 13.87 -0.59
C THR A 278 -9.88 12.75 -0.46
N ASP A 279 -9.72 11.88 -1.46
CA ASP A 279 -8.67 10.85 -1.43
C ASP A 279 -7.29 11.50 -1.64
N ILE A 280 -6.24 10.90 -1.06
CA ILE A 280 -4.86 11.38 -1.11
C ILE A 280 -3.94 10.18 -1.39
N GLY A 281 -3.00 10.32 -2.32
CA GLY A 281 -2.02 9.28 -2.60
C GLY A 281 -0.84 9.28 -1.62
N ASN A 282 -0.13 8.17 -1.57
CA ASN A 282 0.98 7.92 -0.65
C ASN A 282 2.22 8.76 -0.99
N ALA A 283 3.00 9.09 0.02
CA ALA A 283 4.24 9.87 -0.07
C ALA A 283 5.44 9.03 -0.57
N GLY A 284 6.63 9.67 -0.61
CA GLY A 284 7.89 9.05 -1.03
C GLY A 284 7.88 8.68 -2.52
N GLY A 285 8.37 7.51 -2.88
CA GLY A 285 8.40 7.02 -4.27
C GLY A 285 7.02 6.80 -4.93
N ASN A 286 5.92 6.89 -4.17
CA ASN A 286 4.57 6.95 -4.74
C ASN A 286 4.19 8.37 -5.21
N LEU A 287 4.92 9.38 -4.73
CA LEU A 287 4.88 10.79 -5.09
C LEU A 287 3.46 11.40 -5.13
N GLY A 288 2.60 10.98 -4.19
CA GLY A 288 1.20 11.41 -4.07
C GLY A 288 0.24 10.80 -5.09
N ILE A 289 0.70 9.85 -5.92
CA ILE A 289 -0.09 9.19 -6.98
C ILE A 289 -0.54 7.79 -6.53
N GLY A 290 0.37 6.98 -5.97
CA GLY A 290 0.06 5.61 -5.50
C GLY A 290 -1.01 5.60 -4.40
N GLY A 291 -2.00 4.71 -4.49
CA GLY A 291 -3.16 4.68 -3.58
C GLY A 291 -4.39 5.43 -4.10
N LEU A 292 -4.25 6.30 -5.12
CA LEU A 292 -5.40 6.90 -5.79
C LEU A 292 -6.04 5.91 -6.77
N GLN A 293 -7.37 5.83 -6.79
CA GLN A 293 -8.12 4.88 -7.61
C GLN A 293 -8.19 5.25 -9.10
N ASN A 294 -7.76 4.34 -9.98
CA ASN A 294 -7.75 4.50 -11.45
C ASN A 294 -7.14 5.85 -11.88
N ALA A 295 -5.96 6.16 -11.34
CA ALA A 295 -5.33 7.46 -11.49
C ALA A 295 -4.45 7.55 -12.75
N LEU A 296 -4.62 8.67 -13.46
CA LEU A 296 -3.61 9.22 -14.35
C LEU A 296 -2.80 10.27 -13.57
N GLY A 297 -1.57 9.90 -13.20
CA GLY A 297 -0.60 10.84 -12.67
C GLY A 297 0.29 11.44 -13.77
N PHE A 298 0.83 12.61 -13.49
CA PHE A 298 2.07 13.11 -14.07
C PHE A 298 2.99 13.54 -12.92
N LYS A 299 4.27 13.15 -12.94
CA LYS A 299 5.26 13.58 -11.94
C LYS A 299 6.40 14.35 -12.58
N LEU A 300 6.88 15.38 -11.88
CA LEU A 300 8.19 15.99 -12.02
C LEU A 300 9.01 15.50 -10.82
N ASP A 301 9.78 14.44 -11.06
CA ASP A 301 10.53 13.74 -10.04
C ASP A 301 11.94 14.34 -9.87
N THR A 302 12.40 14.42 -8.63
CA THR A 302 13.75 14.89 -8.27
C THR A 302 14.62 13.82 -7.62
N TRP A 303 14.07 12.65 -7.26
CA TRP A 303 14.79 11.58 -6.56
C TRP A 303 14.56 10.21 -7.22
N THR A 304 15.61 9.39 -7.37
CA THR A 304 15.46 8.07 -7.99
C THR A 304 15.18 6.97 -6.96
N ASN A 305 13.97 6.41 -7.04
CA ASN A 305 13.51 5.28 -6.26
C ASN A 305 13.76 3.94 -6.99
N VAL A 306 14.37 3.00 -6.28
CA VAL A 306 14.28 1.57 -6.61
C VAL A 306 13.00 0.97 -6.01
N TYR A 307 12.54 -0.16 -6.56
CA TYR A 307 11.36 -0.89 -6.04
C TYR A 307 11.50 -1.21 -4.54
N GLN A 308 10.45 -0.94 -3.78
CA GLN A 308 10.32 -1.28 -2.37
C GLN A 308 9.06 -2.10 -2.14
N ALA A 309 9.23 -3.34 -1.67
CA ALA A 309 8.10 -4.18 -1.26
C ALA A 309 7.36 -3.54 -0.07
N PRO A 310 6.02 -3.59 -0.02
CA PRO A 310 5.26 -3.13 1.15
C PRO A 310 5.72 -3.81 2.44
N LEU A 311 5.87 -3.04 3.52
CA LEU A 311 6.17 -3.58 4.85
C LEU A 311 4.90 -4.01 5.62
N SER A 312 3.71 -3.61 5.17
CA SER A 312 2.45 -3.87 5.87
C SER A 312 1.54 -4.84 5.13
N ASP A 313 1.06 -5.84 5.87
CA ASP A 313 0.12 -6.88 5.42
C ASP A 313 -1.35 -6.40 5.30
N LYS A 314 -1.60 -5.10 5.48
CA LYS A 314 -2.90 -4.48 5.25
C LYS A 314 -3.08 -4.11 3.78
N ASP A 315 -4.33 -3.93 3.34
CA ASP A 315 -4.64 -3.40 2.01
C ASP A 315 -4.40 -1.88 1.92
N GLY A 316 -4.14 -1.37 0.72
CA GLY A 316 -3.69 0.01 0.48
C GLY A 316 -4.67 1.09 0.97
N SER A 317 -5.96 0.75 1.05
CA SER A 317 -7.04 1.58 1.60
C SER A 317 -6.96 1.82 3.12
N GLN A 318 -6.16 1.01 3.83
CA GLN A 318 -5.99 1.02 5.29
C GLN A 318 -4.60 1.56 5.73
N ILE A 319 -3.75 1.99 4.79
CA ILE A 319 -2.44 2.57 5.06
C ILE A 319 -2.58 4.09 5.18
N ASP A 320 -1.90 4.69 6.16
CA ASP A 320 -1.80 6.15 6.25
C ASP A 320 -0.98 6.68 5.06
N PRO A 321 -1.48 7.64 4.24
CA PRO A 321 -0.74 8.15 3.07
C PRO A 321 0.64 8.75 3.35
N THR A 322 0.97 9.05 4.61
CA THR A 322 2.32 9.48 5.01
C THR A 322 3.31 8.32 5.22
N ASN A 323 2.83 7.10 5.41
CA ASN A 323 3.66 5.91 5.66
C ASN A 323 3.95 5.13 4.36
N SER A 324 4.82 5.72 3.54
CA SER A 324 5.24 5.16 2.24
C SER A 324 5.86 3.76 2.32
N ASN A 325 6.52 3.42 3.43
CA ASN A 325 7.17 2.11 3.63
C ASN A 325 6.15 0.97 3.80
N ASP A 326 5.08 1.20 4.57
CA ASP A 326 3.99 0.25 4.75
C ASP A 326 3.19 0.07 3.45
N PHE A 327 3.07 1.13 2.64
CA PHE A 327 2.46 1.03 1.31
C PHE A 327 3.36 0.31 0.31
N GLY A 328 4.68 0.53 0.34
CA GLY A 328 5.64 0.14 -0.71
C GLY A 328 5.64 1.12 -1.88
N TRP A 329 6.52 0.95 -2.88
CA TRP A 329 6.46 1.71 -4.15
C TRP A 329 7.17 0.98 -5.30
N ASN A 330 6.79 1.31 -6.54
CA ASN A 330 7.47 0.83 -7.74
C ASN A 330 8.80 1.54 -7.96
N GLY A 331 9.75 0.89 -8.65
CA GLY A 331 10.97 1.57 -9.11
C GLY A 331 10.70 2.49 -10.31
N ASP A 332 11.54 3.51 -10.45
CA ASP A 332 11.46 4.49 -11.55
C ASP A 332 11.93 3.94 -12.90
N SER A 333 11.43 4.53 -13.98
CA SER A 333 11.89 4.25 -15.34
C SER A 333 13.18 4.99 -15.74
N MET A 334 13.60 6.01 -14.97
CA MET A 334 14.65 6.95 -15.36
C MET A 334 15.37 7.54 -14.14
N ASN A 335 16.64 7.92 -14.31
CA ASN A 335 17.39 8.65 -13.29
C ASN A 335 16.95 10.12 -13.20
N ALA A 336 16.88 10.66 -11.99
CA ALA A 336 16.35 11.98 -11.71
C ALA A 336 17.33 13.15 -12.01
N PRO A 337 16.81 14.37 -12.27
CA PRO A 337 15.39 14.74 -12.35
C PRO A 337 14.74 14.38 -13.69
N TYR A 338 13.45 14.01 -13.68
CA TYR A 338 12.71 13.66 -14.90
C TYR A 338 11.20 13.89 -14.79
N GLY A 339 10.54 14.01 -15.95
CA GLY A 339 9.08 14.15 -16.06
C GLY A 339 8.46 12.98 -16.80
N THR A 340 7.37 12.42 -16.29
CA THR A 340 6.70 11.24 -16.86
C THR A 340 5.21 11.18 -16.52
N PHE A 341 4.41 10.52 -17.36
CA PHE A 341 3.09 10.05 -16.93
C PHE A 341 3.22 8.79 -16.06
N VAL A 342 2.22 8.59 -15.20
CA VAL A 342 2.11 7.48 -14.23
C VAL A 342 0.67 6.94 -14.31
N ASN A 343 0.49 5.63 -14.18
CA ASN A 343 -0.81 4.98 -13.95
C ASN A 343 -0.89 4.51 -12.49
N THR A 344 -2.10 4.42 -11.92
CA THR A 344 -2.39 3.40 -10.91
C THR A 344 -3.36 2.36 -11.45
N GLU A 345 -3.05 1.10 -11.15
CA GLU A 345 -3.90 -0.06 -11.40
C GLU A 345 -4.02 -0.85 -10.09
N ASN A 346 -5.16 -1.52 -9.86
CA ASN A 346 -5.36 -2.27 -8.61
C ASN A 346 -4.71 -3.65 -8.71
N GLU A 347 -3.58 -3.81 -8.04
CA GLU A 347 -2.69 -4.97 -8.15
C GLU A 347 -2.48 -5.69 -6.82
N GLU A 348 -2.26 -7.01 -6.92
CA GLU A 348 -1.95 -7.87 -5.79
C GLU A 348 -0.43 -7.97 -5.56
N VAL A 349 0.10 -7.00 -4.83
CA VAL A 349 1.53 -6.86 -4.54
C VAL A 349 1.94 -7.84 -3.43
N ALA A 350 3.16 -8.37 -3.52
CA ALA A 350 3.75 -9.17 -2.44
C ALA A 350 4.42 -8.26 -1.40
N THR A 351 4.08 -8.41 -0.12
CA THR A 351 4.79 -7.75 0.99
C THR A 351 6.20 -8.33 1.13
N LYS A 352 7.05 -7.68 1.94
CA LYS A 352 8.42 -8.14 2.22
C LYS A 352 8.49 -9.62 2.65
N ASP A 353 7.49 -10.11 3.37
CA ASP A 353 7.42 -11.48 3.87
C ASP A 353 6.59 -12.42 2.95
N GLY A 354 6.29 -11.98 1.72
CA GLY A 354 5.67 -12.78 0.65
C GLY A 354 4.15 -12.90 0.70
N LYS A 355 3.48 -12.33 1.70
CA LYS A 355 2.01 -12.25 1.75
C LYS A 355 1.48 -11.34 0.65
N LYS A 356 0.21 -11.51 0.28
CA LYS A 356 -0.42 -10.77 -0.81
C LYS A 356 -1.41 -9.73 -0.31
N VAL A 357 -1.30 -8.51 -0.83
CA VAL A 357 -2.09 -7.34 -0.45
C VAL A 357 -2.50 -6.52 -1.68
N GLN A 358 -3.67 -5.91 -1.64
CA GLN A 358 -4.16 -5.04 -2.70
C GLN A 358 -3.54 -3.64 -2.59
N ARG A 359 -3.15 -3.07 -3.74
CA ARG A 359 -2.63 -1.71 -3.88
C ARG A 359 -3.11 -1.09 -5.18
N TRP A 360 -3.56 0.17 -5.14
CA TRP A 360 -3.57 1.03 -6.33
C TRP A 360 -2.13 1.43 -6.64
N TRP A 361 -1.41 0.55 -7.33
CA TRP A 361 0.04 0.61 -7.43
C TRP A 361 0.49 1.56 -8.53
N ALA A 362 1.32 2.55 -8.19
CA ALA A 362 1.81 3.55 -9.14
C ALA A 362 2.90 2.95 -10.05
N LYS A 363 2.78 3.14 -11.37
CA LYS A 363 3.80 2.73 -12.36
C LYS A 363 4.02 3.81 -13.41
N ASP A 364 5.28 4.08 -13.72
CA ASP A 364 5.66 4.93 -14.85
C ASP A 364 5.14 4.38 -16.18
N VAL A 365 4.63 5.27 -17.02
CA VAL A 365 4.02 4.91 -18.30
C VAL A 365 5.12 4.86 -19.35
N GLY A 366 5.44 3.63 -19.78
CA GLY A 366 6.54 3.34 -20.70
C GLY A 366 6.55 4.23 -21.95
N GLY A 367 7.71 4.77 -22.27
CA GLY A 367 7.91 5.68 -23.41
C GLY A 367 7.48 7.13 -23.18
N THR A 368 6.99 7.51 -21.99
CA THR A 368 6.62 8.91 -21.69
C THR A 368 7.68 9.68 -20.89
N SER A 369 8.68 9.01 -20.34
CA SER A 369 9.68 9.61 -19.46
C SER A 369 10.70 10.47 -20.23
N GLN A 370 10.90 11.72 -19.80
CA GLN A 370 11.84 12.69 -20.39
C GLN A 370 12.67 13.34 -19.27
N ALA A 371 13.99 13.38 -19.41
CA ALA A 371 14.88 13.98 -18.42
C ALA A 371 14.72 15.52 -18.33
N LEU A 372 14.81 16.07 -17.12
CA LEU A 372 14.97 17.51 -16.88
C LEU A 372 16.46 17.85 -16.73
N SER A 373 16.82 19.14 -16.74
CA SER A 373 18.18 19.54 -16.37
C SER A 373 18.34 19.48 -14.86
N ARG A 374 19.55 19.20 -14.37
CA ARG A 374 19.87 19.41 -12.95
C ARG A 374 19.89 20.89 -12.57
N ASP A 375 20.06 21.77 -13.56
CA ASP A 375 19.94 23.23 -13.41
C ASP A 375 18.50 23.68 -13.19
N ASP A 376 17.49 22.82 -13.43
CA ASP A 376 16.08 23.15 -13.23
C ASP A 376 15.70 23.10 -11.73
N VAL A 377 16.41 22.32 -10.93
CA VAL A 377 16.27 22.23 -9.46
C VAL A 377 17.15 23.31 -8.81
N ASN A 378 16.79 24.57 -9.04
CA ASN A 378 17.57 25.77 -8.72
C ASN A 378 16.88 26.77 -7.75
N GLY A 379 15.78 26.35 -7.12
CA GLY A 379 14.99 27.15 -6.19
C GLY A 379 14.09 28.23 -6.84
N LYS A 380 13.98 28.25 -8.17
CA LYS A 380 13.17 29.22 -8.93
C LYS A 380 11.92 28.58 -9.50
N PHE A 381 10.96 29.43 -9.86
CA PHE A 381 9.74 29.02 -10.55
C PHE A 381 9.95 28.92 -12.06
N HIS A 382 9.46 27.81 -12.63
CA HIS A 382 9.51 27.48 -14.06
C HIS A 382 8.11 27.30 -14.64
N ASP A 383 7.87 27.83 -15.83
CA ASP A 383 6.53 27.81 -16.47
C ASP A 383 6.02 26.38 -16.67
N PHE A 384 4.83 26.11 -16.12
CA PHE A 384 4.16 24.80 -16.18
C PHE A 384 2.71 24.95 -16.65
N THR A 385 2.23 24.01 -17.45
CA THR A 385 0.85 24.03 -17.94
C THR A 385 0.30 22.62 -18.06
N VAL A 386 -0.92 22.43 -17.55
CA VAL A 386 -1.74 21.24 -17.77
C VAL A 386 -2.95 21.65 -18.61
N ASP A 387 -2.99 21.20 -19.86
CA ASP A 387 -3.97 21.60 -20.85
C ASP A 387 -4.71 20.35 -21.36
N TYR A 388 -6.03 20.34 -21.27
CA TYR A 388 -6.86 19.20 -21.62
C TYR A 388 -7.89 19.57 -22.68
N ASP A 389 -7.81 18.91 -23.83
CA ASP A 389 -8.76 19.00 -24.93
C ASP A 389 -9.88 17.97 -24.69
N GLY A 390 -11.05 18.43 -24.23
CA GLY A 390 -12.18 17.57 -23.92
C GLY A 390 -12.81 16.89 -25.14
N TYR A 391 -12.61 17.45 -26.34
CA TYR A 391 -13.13 16.91 -27.59
C TYR A 391 -12.25 15.78 -28.13
N ASN A 392 -10.94 16.01 -28.22
CA ASN A 392 -9.97 14.99 -28.62
C ASN A 392 -9.54 14.08 -27.46
N ARG A 393 -10.13 14.27 -26.26
CA ARG A 393 -9.80 13.56 -25.01
C ARG A 393 -8.31 13.61 -24.68
N ARG A 394 -7.62 14.72 -24.96
CA ARG A 394 -6.15 14.77 -25.00
C ARG A 394 -5.58 15.69 -23.93
N LEU A 395 -4.96 15.10 -22.92
CA LEU A 395 -4.18 15.81 -21.90
C LEU A 395 -2.78 16.11 -22.43
N THR A 396 -2.33 17.34 -22.20
CA THR A 396 -1.03 17.86 -22.61
C THR A 396 -0.37 18.54 -21.43
N ILE A 397 0.82 18.06 -21.03
CA ILE A 397 1.66 18.68 -20.01
C ILE A 397 2.79 19.44 -20.70
N LYS A 398 3.12 20.64 -20.23
CA LYS A 398 4.24 21.44 -20.74
C LYS A 398 5.07 21.96 -19.58
N TYR A 399 6.40 21.92 -19.74
CA TYR A 399 7.37 22.44 -18.78
C TYR A 399 8.46 23.21 -19.53
N THR A 400 8.77 24.43 -19.09
CA THR A 400 9.88 25.23 -19.65
C THR A 400 11.09 25.14 -18.73
N GLN A 401 12.21 24.66 -19.26
CA GLN A 401 13.47 24.51 -18.52
C GLN A 401 14.20 25.83 -18.36
N THR A 402 15.22 25.85 -17.49
CA THR A 402 16.16 26.97 -17.27
C THR A 402 16.81 27.47 -18.56
N SER A 403 17.04 26.58 -19.54
CA SER A 403 17.60 26.89 -20.86
C SER A 403 16.61 27.54 -21.84
N GLY A 404 15.32 27.65 -21.48
CA GLY A 404 14.23 28.01 -22.39
C GLY A 404 13.69 26.85 -23.24
N ASN A 405 14.29 25.66 -23.17
CA ASN A 405 13.76 24.44 -23.79
C ASN A 405 12.35 24.13 -23.25
N LYS A 406 11.47 23.63 -24.11
CA LYS A 406 10.08 23.29 -23.72
C LYS A 406 9.83 21.80 -23.88
N LEU A 407 9.84 21.09 -22.76
CA LEU A 407 9.42 19.70 -22.70
C LEU A 407 7.89 19.62 -22.80
N THR A 408 7.38 18.59 -23.47
CA THR A 408 5.94 18.39 -23.67
C THR A 408 5.61 16.91 -23.63
N TRP A 409 4.54 16.57 -22.92
CA TRP A 409 4.00 15.21 -22.82
C TRP A 409 2.53 15.24 -23.24
N ILE A 410 2.08 14.22 -23.98
CA ILE A 410 0.72 14.12 -24.52
C ILE A 410 0.15 12.73 -24.20
N ARG A 411 -1.10 12.65 -23.72
CA ARG A 411 -1.81 11.38 -23.50
C ARG A 411 -3.31 11.49 -23.74
N THR A 412 -3.89 10.44 -24.32
CA THR A 412 -5.34 10.32 -24.53
C THR A 412 -6.02 9.71 -23.30
N ILE A 413 -7.17 10.26 -22.91
CA ILE A 413 -7.96 9.88 -21.74
C ILE A 413 -9.12 8.96 -22.15
N PRO A 414 -9.21 7.72 -21.64
CA PRO A 414 -10.31 6.80 -21.95
C PRO A 414 -11.71 7.42 -21.74
N ASN A 415 -12.65 7.12 -22.63
CA ASN A 415 -14.03 7.67 -22.57
C ASN A 415 -14.83 7.22 -21.35
N SER A 416 -14.38 6.20 -20.62
CA SER A 416 -14.93 5.79 -19.31
C SER A 416 -14.81 6.90 -18.26
N ASN A 417 -13.74 7.70 -18.32
CA ASN A 417 -13.42 8.69 -17.29
C ASN A 417 -14.21 9.97 -17.58
N GLN A 418 -15.50 9.96 -17.26
CA GLN A 418 -16.42 11.09 -17.52
C GLN A 418 -16.22 12.25 -16.54
N ALA A 419 -15.86 11.95 -15.29
CA ALA A 419 -15.51 12.94 -14.29
C ALA A 419 -14.36 12.44 -13.41
N MET A 420 -13.34 13.28 -13.19
CA MET A 420 -12.14 12.92 -12.42
C MET A 420 -11.88 13.94 -11.32
N ALA A 421 -11.52 13.48 -10.12
CA ALA A 421 -10.96 14.33 -9.07
C ALA A 421 -9.53 14.75 -9.47
N MET A 422 -9.09 15.91 -8.99
CA MET A 422 -7.75 16.45 -9.24
C MET A 422 -7.05 16.74 -7.91
N ILE A 423 -5.81 16.29 -7.78
CA ILE A 423 -4.91 16.56 -6.65
C ILE A 423 -3.51 16.88 -7.16
N VAL A 424 -2.82 17.78 -6.45
CA VAL A 424 -1.42 18.14 -6.66
C VAL A 424 -0.69 17.89 -5.35
N SER A 425 0.41 17.14 -5.41
CA SER A 425 1.04 16.55 -4.24
C SER A 425 2.56 16.71 -4.28
N ALA A 426 3.18 16.80 -3.12
CA ALA A 426 4.63 16.72 -2.96
C ALA A 426 4.99 16.14 -1.59
N SER A 427 6.15 15.49 -1.50
CA SER A 427 6.69 15.01 -0.24
C SER A 427 8.20 15.21 -0.11
N THR A 428 8.71 14.91 1.07
CA THR A 428 10.12 14.90 1.47
C THR A 428 10.29 13.76 2.46
N GLY A 429 11.44 13.09 2.44
CA GLY A 429 11.79 12.01 3.37
C GLY A 429 13.06 12.37 4.15
N GLY A 430 14.07 11.49 4.05
CA GLY A 430 15.45 11.77 4.48
C GLY A 430 16.21 12.72 3.53
N ALA A 431 15.68 12.95 2.32
CA ALA A 431 16.05 14.02 1.40
C ALA A 431 14.87 15.00 1.26
N LYS A 432 15.13 16.25 0.87
CA LYS A 432 14.14 17.34 0.95
C LYS A 432 14.31 18.41 -0.13
N ASN A 433 13.23 19.14 -0.40
CA ASN A 433 13.22 20.34 -1.22
C ASN A 433 12.02 21.23 -0.85
N LEU A 434 12.19 22.56 -0.93
CA LEU A 434 11.07 23.52 -0.98
C LEU A 434 10.30 23.32 -2.28
N GLN A 435 9.14 22.65 -2.24
CA GLN A 435 8.36 22.32 -3.43
C GLN A 435 7.07 23.14 -3.47
N GLN A 436 6.88 23.89 -4.57
CA GLN A 436 5.84 24.92 -4.65
C GLN A 436 5.18 24.98 -6.03
N PHE A 437 3.92 25.43 -6.05
CA PHE A 437 3.18 25.77 -7.26
C PHE A 437 2.64 27.20 -7.17
N GLU A 438 2.97 28.05 -8.14
CA GLU A 438 2.42 29.40 -8.32
C GLU A 438 1.22 29.31 -9.28
N ILE A 439 -0.01 29.60 -8.81
CA ILE A 439 -1.19 29.59 -9.70
C ILE A 439 -1.33 30.92 -10.45
N THR A 440 -1.27 30.86 -11.78
CA THR A 440 -1.66 31.99 -12.65
C THR A 440 -3.16 31.96 -12.90
N LYS A 441 -3.68 30.82 -13.38
CA LYS A 441 -5.12 30.61 -13.64
C LYS A 441 -5.47 29.12 -13.71
N PHE A 442 -6.68 28.74 -13.30
CA PHE A 442 -7.29 27.47 -13.69
C PHE A 442 -8.68 27.70 -14.29
N ASP A 443 -8.85 27.31 -15.55
CA ASP A 443 -10.14 27.31 -16.25
C ASP A 443 -10.67 25.88 -16.34
N PHE A 444 -11.85 25.61 -15.77
CA PHE A 444 -12.48 24.29 -15.82
C PHE A 444 -14.01 24.36 -15.65
N LYS A 445 -14.71 23.27 -15.97
CA LYS A 445 -16.13 23.09 -15.61
C LYS A 445 -16.25 22.00 -14.52
N PRO A 446 -16.95 22.26 -13.40
CA PRO A 446 -17.22 21.24 -12.39
C PRO A 446 -18.25 20.23 -12.89
N ALA A 447 -17.93 18.94 -12.78
CA ALA A 447 -18.90 17.87 -12.87
C ALA A 447 -19.83 17.87 -11.64
N ALA A 448 -21.04 17.33 -11.77
CA ALA A 448 -21.91 17.04 -10.65
C ALA A 448 -21.66 15.60 -10.19
N THR A 449 -21.18 15.42 -8.96
CA THR A 449 -20.72 14.11 -8.47
C THR A 449 -21.06 13.90 -7.01
N VAL A 450 -21.02 12.65 -6.55
CA VAL A 450 -20.99 12.27 -5.13
C VAL A 450 -19.68 11.55 -4.84
N ASN A 451 -19.27 11.57 -3.58
CA ASN A 451 -18.20 10.74 -3.05
C ASN A 451 -18.77 9.40 -2.50
N VAL A 452 -17.95 8.36 -2.37
CA VAL A 452 -18.33 7.07 -1.78
C VAL A 452 -17.23 6.53 -0.85
N LYS A 453 -17.63 6.02 0.31
CA LYS A 453 -16.71 5.49 1.33
C LYS A 453 -17.20 4.16 1.91
N TYR A 454 -16.23 3.30 2.21
CA TYR A 454 -16.42 2.02 2.87
C TYR A 454 -15.58 2.04 4.15
N VAL A 455 -16.25 2.04 5.30
CA VAL A 455 -15.63 2.30 6.61
C VAL A 455 -15.96 1.22 7.64
N ASP A 456 -15.10 1.06 8.64
CA ASP A 456 -15.42 0.30 9.84
C ASP A 456 -16.42 1.06 10.76
N THR A 457 -16.84 0.43 11.86
CA THR A 457 -17.73 1.03 12.87
C THR A 457 -17.16 2.23 13.62
N LYS A 458 -15.89 2.60 13.37
CA LYS A 458 -15.19 3.76 13.95
C LYS A 458 -14.89 4.85 12.89
N GLY A 459 -15.35 4.67 11.66
CA GLY A 459 -15.12 5.60 10.55
C GLY A 459 -13.78 5.44 9.83
N ASN A 460 -12.96 4.44 10.17
CA ASN A 460 -11.70 4.18 9.46
C ASN A 460 -12.00 3.64 8.05
N GLN A 461 -11.34 4.18 7.02
CA GLN A 461 -11.50 3.67 5.65
C GLN A 461 -10.91 2.26 5.53
N ILE A 462 -11.68 1.36 4.90
CA ILE A 462 -11.28 -0.05 4.69
C ILE A 462 -11.26 -0.45 3.21
N ALA A 463 -12.03 0.22 2.35
CA ALA A 463 -11.98 0.02 0.90
C ALA A 463 -12.29 1.31 0.14
N GLN A 464 -11.91 1.34 -1.14
CA GLN A 464 -12.29 2.35 -2.13
C GLN A 464 -13.23 1.72 -3.17
N GLY A 465 -14.03 2.54 -3.85
CA GLY A 465 -14.98 2.09 -4.87
C GLY A 465 -15.43 3.24 -5.76
N GLU A 466 -15.97 2.92 -6.93
CA GLU A 466 -16.37 3.92 -7.92
C GLU A 466 -17.87 4.25 -7.82
N VAL A 467 -18.24 5.40 -8.38
CA VAL A 467 -19.64 5.83 -8.53
C VAL A 467 -20.03 5.73 -10.01
N THR A 468 -21.10 5.01 -10.30
CA THR A 468 -21.66 4.93 -11.66
C THR A 468 -22.60 6.11 -11.89
N TYR A 469 -22.49 6.76 -13.05
CA TYR A 469 -23.37 7.86 -13.48
C TYR A 469 -24.11 7.47 -14.79
N PRO A 470 -25.28 6.80 -14.74
CA PRO A 470 -25.95 6.27 -15.93
C PRO A 470 -26.35 7.33 -16.97
N ASN A 471 -26.48 8.58 -16.56
CA ASN A 471 -26.81 9.72 -17.43
C ASN A 471 -25.65 10.74 -17.54
N GLY A 472 -24.44 10.34 -17.13
CA GLY A 472 -23.29 11.22 -16.96
C GLY A 472 -23.34 12.07 -15.68
N ALA A 473 -22.17 12.56 -15.27
CA ALA A 473 -21.94 13.34 -14.05
C ALA A 473 -22.42 14.80 -14.18
N ASN A 474 -23.72 14.98 -14.47
CA ASN A 474 -24.37 16.25 -14.77
C ASN A 474 -25.46 16.59 -13.75
N VAL A 475 -25.79 17.87 -13.60
CA VAL A 475 -26.97 18.31 -12.83
C VAL A 475 -28.23 17.70 -13.46
N THR A 476 -29.16 17.23 -12.62
CA THR A 476 -30.31 16.36 -12.97
C THR A 476 -29.96 14.93 -13.40
N GLY A 477 -28.69 14.59 -13.58
CA GLY A 477 -28.24 13.22 -13.79
C GLY A 477 -28.41 12.34 -12.54
N THR A 478 -28.37 11.02 -12.71
CA THR A 478 -28.46 10.06 -11.61
C THR A 478 -27.09 9.48 -11.25
N TYR A 479 -26.96 9.01 -10.00
CA TYR A 479 -25.82 8.24 -9.52
C TYR A 479 -26.25 6.91 -8.91
N THR A 480 -25.36 5.92 -8.97
CA THR A 480 -25.50 4.60 -8.33
C THR A 480 -24.18 4.16 -7.71
N THR A 481 -24.22 3.70 -6.46
CA THR A 481 -23.13 3.04 -5.74
C THR A 481 -23.54 1.64 -5.28
N GLY A 482 -22.57 0.77 -5.02
CA GLY A 482 -22.81 -0.61 -4.56
C GLY A 482 -22.14 -0.91 -3.22
N GLN A 483 -22.75 -1.82 -2.45
CA GLN A 483 -22.05 -2.48 -1.34
C GLN A 483 -20.94 -3.38 -1.90
N LEU A 484 -19.74 -3.32 -1.32
CA LEU A 484 -18.64 -4.23 -1.65
C LEU A 484 -18.67 -5.47 -0.74
N LYS A 485 -18.20 -6.61 -1.26
CA LYS A 485 -17.70 -7.71 -0.41
C LYS A 485 -16.23 -7.40 -0.10
N ILE A 486 -15.92 -7.20 1.17
CA ILE A 486 -14.58 -6.89 1.66
C ILE A 486 -14.12 -8.10 2.50
N PRO A 487 -12.94 -8.71 2.24
CA PRO A 487 -12.48 -9.87 3.03
C PRO A 487 -12.35 -9.53 4.52
N GLY A 488 -12.88 -10.39 5.40
CA GLY A 488 -12.86 -10.15 6.84
C GLY A 488 -13.70 -8.97 7.33
N TYR A 489 -14.64 -8.45 6.52
CA TYR A 489 -15.56 -7.38 6.93
C TYR A 489 -17.00 -7.60 6.44
N THR A 490 -17.94 -7.78 7.38
CA THR A 490 -19.39 -7.85 7.13
C THR A 490 -20.04 -6.45 7.13
N PHE A 491 -20.86 -6.16 6.12
CA PHE A 491 -21.64 -4.92 6.04
C PHE A 491 -22.73 -4.88 7.12
N VAL A 492 -22.91 -3.71 7.75
CA VAL A 492 -23.88 -3.48 8.84
C VAL A 492 -25.01 -2.54 8.42
N ARG A 493 -24.67 -1.36 7.89
CA ARG A 493 -25.66 -0.31 7.51
C ARG A 493 -25.04 0.78 6.64
N MET A 494 -25.88 1.61 6.01
CA MET A 494 -25.47 2.95 5.59
C MET A 494 -25.23 3.82 6.83
N ASP A 495 -24.24 4.71 6.83
CA ASP A 495 -23.96 5.54 8.01
C ASP A 495 -25.16 6.45 8.36
N ASP A 496 -25.56 6.40 9.61
CA ASP A 496 -26.60 7.24 10.22
C ASP A 496 -26.01 8.54 10.81
N GLY A 497 -24.68 8.63 10.86
CA GLY A 497 -23.89 9.68 11.48
C GLY A 497 -23.02 9.19 12.64
N THR A 498 -23.20 7.94 13.10
CA THR A 498 -22.45 7.40 14.25
C THR A 498 -21.05 6.89 13.92
N ALA A 499 -20.74 6.52 12.66
CA ALA A 499 -19.39 6.08 12.30
C ALA A 499 -18.47 7.23 11.87
N THR A 500 -18.98 8.19 11.08
CA THR A 500 -18.17 9.28 10.50
C THR A 500 -18.56 10.69 10.96
N GLY A 501 -19.61 10.83 11.80
CA GLY A 501 -20.18 12.13 12.17
C GLY A 501 -21.11 12.73 11.10
N ALA A 502 -21.25 12.10 9.93
CA ALA A 502 -22.10 12.55 8.83
C ALA A 502 -23.06 11.44 8.39
N LYS A 503 -24.33 11.76 8.19
CA LYS A 503 -25.32 10.82 7.67
C LYS A 503 -25.07 10.56 6.17
N SER A 504 -25.04 9.29 5.78
CA SER A 504 -24.91 8.84 4.40
C SER A 504 -26.04 9.36 3.51
N LEU A 505 -25.69 9.71 2.27
CA LEU A 505 -26.65 9.72 1.17
C LEU A 505 -27.22 8.30 0.90
N PRO A 506 -28.38 8.16 0.24
CA PRO A 506 -28.83 6.85 -0.26
C PRO A 506 -27.89 6.33 -1.37
N ALA A 507 -27.86 5.01 -1.56
CA ALA A 507 -27.02 4.34 -2.57
C ALA A 507 -27.34 4.69 -4.03
N THR A 508 -28.50 5.29 -4.29
CA THR A 508 -28.90 5.85 -5.58
C THR A 508 -29.57 7.20 -5.38
N GLY A 509 -29.46 8.10 -6.34
CA GLY A 509 -30.10 9.41 -6.25
C GLY A 509 -29.89 10.30 -7.46
N THR A 510 -30.43 11.52 -7.38
CA THR A 510 -30.31 12.56 -8.41
C THR A 510 -29.33 13.64 -7.96
N LEU A 511 -28.47 14.08 -8.88
CA LEU A 511 -27.52 15.17 -8.68
C LEU A 511 -28.25 16.52 -8.81
N THR A 512 -28.25 17.33 -7.76
CA THR A 512 -29.05 18.57 -7.69
C THR A 512 -28.24 19.83 -7.96
N LYS A 513 -26.91 19.76 -7.87
CA LYS A 513 -25.97 20.87 -8.12
C LYS A 513 -24.68 20.39 -8.78
N ALA A 514 -23.91 21.31 -9.35
CA ALA A 514 -22.55 21.04 -9.77
C ALA A 514 -21.62 20.88 -8.55
N GLY A 515 -20.49 20.20 -8.73
CA GLY A 515 -19.54 19.86 -7.66
C GLY A 515 -20.00 18.68 -6.81
N ASP A 516 -19.47 18.61 -5.58
CA ASP A 516 -19.79 17.53 -4.64
C ASP A 516 -21.21 17.67 -4.06
N ASN A 517 -22.05 16.68 -4.32
CA ASN A 517 -23.43 16.55 -3.83
C ASN A 517 -23.51 15.83 -2.47
N GLY A 518 -22.40 15.30 -1.94
CA GLY A 518 -22.30 14.62 -0.65
C GLY A 518 -21.68 13.23 -0.77
N THR A 519 -21.64 12.48 0.34
CA THR A 519 -20.99 11.15 0.40
C THR A 519 -21.99 10.04 0.68
N VAL A 520 -21.89 8.93 -0.06
CA VAL A 520 -22.51 7.64 0.30
C VAL A 520 -21.52 6.86 1.18
N ILE A 521 -21.94 6.41 2.36
CA ILE A 521 -21.06 5.81 3.37
C ILE A 521 -21.62 4.44 3.79
N TYR A 522 -20.91 3.37 3.44
CA TYR A 522 -21.22 2.00 3.85
C TYR A 522 -20.39 1.63 5.09
N VAL A 523 -21.05 1.24 6.18
CA VAL A 523 -20.42 0.88 7.46
C VAL A 523 -20.38 -0.64 7.63
N TYR A 524 -19.20 -1.15 7.99
CA TYR A 524 -18.90 -2.57 8.17
C TYR A 524 -18.40 -2.84 9.59
N THR A 525 -18.55 -4.08 10.06
CA THR A 525 -17.81 -4.61 11.20
C THR A 525 -16.65 -5.46 10.71
N ALA A 526 -15.54 -5.47 11.44
CA ALA A 526 -14.50 -6.49 11.26
C ALA A 526 -15.06 -7.85 11.73
N ASP A 527 -14.83 -8.90 10.96
CA ASP A 527 -15.29 -10.26 11.25
C ASP A 527 -14.37 -10.96 12.27
N MET A 528 -14.88 -11.99 12.94
CA MET A 528 -14.17 -12.69 14.02
C MET A 528 -13.41 -13.92 13.51
N GLN A 529 -12.11 -13.75 13.33
CA GLN A 529 -11.17 -14.80 12.95
C GLN A 529 -10.87 -15.75 14.11
N LYS A 530 -10.40 -16.94 13.75
CA LYS A 530 -10.18 -18.08 14.66
C LYS A 530 -8.86 -18.76 14.37
N GLY A 531 -8.38 -19.52 15.35
CA GLY A 531 -7.16 -20.28 15.25
C GLY A 531 -6.95 -21.20 16.44
N SER A 532 -5.83 -21.92 16.45
CA SER A 532 -5.39 -22.62 17.67
C SER A 532 -3.87 -22.79 17.73
N VAL A 533 -3.34 -22.89 18.94
CA VAL A 533 -1.93 -23.21 19.21
C VAL A 533 -1.85 -24.59 19.82
N SER A 534 -1.19 -25.51 19.12
CA SER A 534 -1.03 -26.91 19.50
C SER A 534 0.36 -27.17 20.07
N TYR A 535 0.46 -27.81 21.22
CA TYR A 535 1.72 -28.27 21.80
C TYR A 535 1.91 -29.73 21.39
N PHE A 536 2.86 -30.00 20.51
CA PHE A 536 3.11 -31.33 19.94
C PHE A 536 4.40 -31.92 20.51
N ASP A 537 4.35 -33.19 20.89
CA ASP A 537 5.51 -33.96 21.31
C ASP A 537 6.04 -34.81 20.15
N ASP A 538 7.21 -34.43 19.65
CA ASP A 538 7.96 -35.12 18.60
C ASP A 538 8.47 -36.51 19.05
N THR A 539 8.44 -36.82 20.35
CA THR A 539 8.93 -38.10 20.91
C THR A 539 7.88 -39.20 20.83
N THR A 540 6.63 -38.90 21.18
CA THR A 540 5.51 -39.85 21.14
C THR A 540 4.52 -39.60 19.99
N GLY A 541 4.69 -38.51 19.24
CA GLY A 541 3.84 -38.13 18.11
C GLY A 541 2.46 -37.60 18.51
N LYS A 542 2.33 -36.99 19.70
CA LYS A 542 1.04 -36.64 20.32
C LYS A 542 0.88 -35.14 20.52
N THR A 543 -0.34 -34.65 20.35
CA THR A 543 -0.72 -33.30 20.84
C THR A 543 -0.94 -33.38 22.35
N LEU A 544 -0.14 -32.64 23.12
CA LEU A 544 -0.18 -32.55 24.59
C LEU A 544 -1.28 -31.58 25.09
N LYS A 545 -1.56 -30.53 24.31
CA LYS A 545 -2.54 -29.47 24.58
C LYS A 545 -2.87 -28.74 23.27
N ARG A 546 -4.09 -28.22 23.14
CA ARG A 546 -4.48 -27.25 22.10
C ARG A 546 -5.24 -26.11 22.76
N ASP A 547 -4.73 -24.89 22.65
CA ASP A 547 -5.44 -23.69 23.09
C ASP A 547 -6.11 -23.04 21.87
N PRO A 548 -7.43 -22.75 21.91
CA PRO A 548 -8.07 -21.95 20.87
C PRO A 548 -7.67 -20.47 21.01
N ILE A 549 -7.60 -19.77 19.88
CA ILE A 549 -7.39 -18.32 19.82
C ILE A 549 -8.41 -17.69 18.86
N SER A 550 -8.83 -16.46 19.13
CA SER A 550 -9.69 -15.67 18.25
C SER A 550 -9.48 -14.18 18.45
N GLY A 551 -9.91 -13.39 17.47
CA GLY A 551 -9.84 -11.94 17.45
C GLY A 551 -10.55 -11.40 16.21
N THR A 552 -10.72 -10.09 16.09
CA THR A 552 -11.26 -9.51 14.86
C THR A 552 -10.19 -9.46 13.76
N THR A 553 -10.60 -9.41 12.50
CA THR A 553 -9.74 -9.09 11.35
C THR A 553 -8.75 -7.97 11.67
N SER A 554 -7.46 -8.16 11.33
CA SER A 554 -6.36 -7.23 11.59
C SER A 554 -6.09 -6.85 13.06
N SER A 555 -6.64 -7.58 14.05
CA SER A 555 -6.27 -7.38 15.47
C SER A 555 -5.04 -8.20 15.87
N LYS A 556 -4.21 -7.68 16.79
CA LYS A 556 -3.12 -8.46 17.39
C LYS A 556 -3.68 -9.50 18.38
N SER A 557 -3.11 -10.70 18.33
CA SER A 557 -3.37 -11.76 19.30
C SER A 557 -2.73 -11.40 20.65
N SER A 558 -3.41 -11.69 21.74
CA SER A 558 -2.90 -11.53 23.12
C SER A 558 -2.34 -12.84 23.71
N TYR A 559 -2.31 -13.91 22.91
CA TYR A 559 -1.86 -15.23 23.36
C TYR A 559 -0.32 -15.27 23.46
N SER A 560 0.20 -16.09 24.38
CA SER A 560 1.64 -16.33 24.51
C SER A 560 1.94 -17.79 24.83
N THR A 561 2.90 -18.35 24.10
CA THR A 561 3.43 -19.70 24.31
C THR A 561 4.34 -19.81 25.53
N SER A 562 4.91 -18.69 26.00
CA SER A 562 6.00 -18.64 26.98
C SER A 562 5.71 -19.40 28.28
N GLY A 563 4.51 -19.25 28.84
CA GLY A 563 4.08 -19.94 30.06
C GLY A 563 3.98 -21.46 29.87
N ASN A 564 3.25 -21.91 28.84
CA ASN A 564 3.12 -23.34 28.53
C ASN A 564 4.50 -23.97 28.27
N ILE A 565 5.37 -23.31 27.49
CA ILE A 565 6.74 -23.79 27.22
C ILE A 565 7.56 -23.91 28.51
N ALA A 566 7.45 -22.94 29.42
CA ALA A 566 8.13 -23.00 30.71
C ALA A 566 7.63 -24.18 31.58
N ASP A 567 6.33 -24.47 31.57
CA ASP A 567 5.76 -25.59 32.33
C ASP A 567 6.06 -26.95 31.71
N TYR A 568 6.10 -27.08 30.38
CA TYR A 568 6.60 -28.29 29.73
C TYR A 568 8.10 -28.51 30.01
N LYS A 569 8.92 -27.45 30.08
CA LYS A 569 10.33 -27.54 30.49
C LYS A 569 10.51 -28.06 31.93
N LYS A 570 9.67 -27.63 32.87
CA LYS A 570 9.62 -28.19 34.25
C LYS A 570 9.24 -29.68 34.28
N ARG A 571 8.47 -30.14 33.28
CA ARG A 571 7.98 -31.53 33.12
C ARG A 571 8.91 -32.43 32.30
N GLY A 572 10.16 -32.02 32.06
CA GLY A 572 11.16 -32.83 31.36
C GLY A 572 11.19 -32.68 29.84
N TYR A 573 10.42 -31.77 29.24
CA TYR A 573 10.49 -31.48 27.81
C TYR A 573 11.56 -30.42 27.48
N GLU A 574 12.07 -30.43 26.26
CA GLU A 574 12.86 -29.36 25.66
C GLU A 574 12.12 -28.80 24.44
N LEU A 575 12.34 -27.52 24.13
CA LEU A 575 11.75 -26.84 22.97
C LEU A 575 12.54 -27.21 21.72
N VAL A 576 11.85 -27.64 20.67
CA VAL A 576 12.41 -27.87 19.34
C VAL A 576 12.21 -26.61 18.50
N THR A 577 10.95 -26.18 18.35
CA THR A 577 10.55 -25.02 17.56
C THR A 577 9.33 -24.38 18.21
N ASP A 578 9.32 -23.06 18.37
CA ASP A 578 8.08 -22.32 18.56
C ASP A 578 7.56 -21.87 17.19
N GLY A 579 6.41 -22.41 16.76
CA GLY A 579 5.76 -22.06 15.51
C GLY A 579 4.74 -20.91 15.62
N TYR A 580 4.62 -20.28 16.80
CA TYR A 580 3.73 -19.14 17.03
C TYR A 580 4.51 -17.82 17.06
N SER A 581 4.01 -16.79 16.36
CA SER A 581 4.60 -15.45 16.41
C SER A 581 3.99 -14.63 17.54
N ALA A 582 4.82 -14.04 18.40
CA ALA A 582 4.38 -13.12 19.45
C ALA A 582 3.74 -11.83 18.89
N ASP A 583 4.02 -11.49 17.63
CA ASP A 583 3.40 -10.37 16.90
C ASP A 583 2.25 -10.83 15.97
N LEU A 584 1.69 -12.03 16.19
CA LEU A 584 0.57 -12.55 15.40
C LEU A 584 -0.56 -11.51 15.33
N THR A 585 -0.91 -11.17 14.10
CA THR A 585 -2.10 -10.38 13.76
C THR A 585 -3.05 -11.30 13.01
N PHE A 586 -4.33 -11.30 13.41
CA PHE A 586 -5.36 -12.08 12.74
C PHE A 586 -5.55 -11.58 11.31
N ASP A 587 -5.66 -12.49 10.34
CA ASP A 587 -5.81 -12.13 8.92
C ASP A 587 -7.26 -11.73 8.57
N ASN A 588 -7.68 -11.91 7.32
CA ASN A 588 -8.99 -11.55 6.79
C ASN A 588 -9.67 -12.73 6.05
N ASN A 589 -9.29 -13.97 6.37
CA ASN A 589 -9.78 -15.18 5.70
C ASN A 589 -10.78 -15.96 6.56
N ASP A 590 -12.04 -15.54 6.47
CA ASP A 590 -13.20 -16.12 7.19
C ASP A 590 -13.47 -17.61 6.89
N THR A 591 -12.69 -18.23 6.01
CA THR A 591 -12.81 -19.64 5.59
C THR A 591 -11.70 -20.55 6.11
N THR A 592 -10.65 -20.03 6.77
CA THR A 592 -9.47 -20.81 7.18
C THR A 592 -8.95 -20.40 8.55
N ASP A 593 -9.12 -21.25 9.56
CA ASP A 593 -8.59 -21.04 10.91
C ASP A 593 -7.04 -20.99 10.91
N GLN A 594 -6.45 -19.96 11.55
CA GLN A 594 -5.00 -19.78 11.68
C GLN A 594 -4.41 -20.71 12.74
N ASN A 595 -3.76 -21.80 12.31
CA ASN A 595 -3.29 -22.87 13.21
C ASN A 595 -1.76 -22.92 13.32
N PHE A 596 -1.26 -22.97 14.56
CA PHE A 596 0.15 -22.94 14.91
C PHE A 596 0.54 -24.15 15.76
N THR A 597 1.80 -24.59 15.67
CA THR A 597 2.32 -25.73 16.44
C THR A 597 3.63 -25.38 17.14
N VAL A 598 3.68 -25.61 18.45
CA VAL A 598 4.89 -25.59 19.28
C VAL A 598 5.40 -27.02 19.38
N HIS A 599 6.61 -27.27 18.86
CA HIS A 599 7.25 -28.58 18.88
C HIS A 599 8.13 -28.74 20.12
N LEU A 600 7.86 -29.79 20.88
CA LEU A 600 8.53 -30.19 22.11
C LEU A 600 9.06 -31.63 21.94
N LYS A 601 10.12 -31.99 22.66
CA LYS A 601 10.58 -33.38 22.77
C LYS A 601 11.06 -33.70 24.18
N HIS A 602 11.14 -34.97 24.54
CA HIS A 602 11.62 -35.41 25.86
C HIS A 602 13.13 -35.16 26.01
N GLN A 603 13.56 -34.54 27.10
CA GLN A 603 14.98 -34.46 27.46
C GLN A 603 15.50 -35.84 27.86
N LYS A 604 16.76 -36.14 27.52
CA LYS A 604 17.43 -37.41 27.85
C LYS A 604 18.63 -37.20 28.76
N ILE A 605 18.41 -37.39 30.06
CA ILE A 605 19.41 -37.22 31.11
C ILE A 605 20.37 -38.41 31.08
N GLN A 606 21.64 -38.15 30.78
CA GLN A 606 22.69 -39.17 30.83
C GLN A 606 23.24 -39.32 32.25
N SER A 607 23.53 -40.55 32.64
CA SER A 607 24.12 -40.92 33.93
C SER A 607 25.02 -42.14 33.75
N THR A 608 25.92 -42.40 34.70
CA THR A 608 26.80 -43.58 34.66
C THR A 608 26.44 -44.55 35.77
N ASP A 609 26.14 -45.79 35.40
CA ASP A 609 25.90 -46.91 36.31
C ASP A 609 27.18 -47.74 36.46
N LYS A 610 27.44 -48.25 37.66
CA LYS A 610 28.72 -48.84 38.07
C LYS A 610 28.53 -50.24 38.64
N LYS A 611 29.33 -51.19 38.18
CA LYS A 611 29.38 -52.56 38.70
C LYS A 611 30.82 -52.95 39.04
N LYS A 612 31.09 -53.13 40.32
CA LYS A 612 32.32 -53.74 40.80
C LYS A 612 32.22 -55.26 40.68
N VAL A 613 33.21 -55.89 40.06
CA VAL A 613 33.39 -57.35 39.98
C VAL A 613 34.68 -57.68 40.74
N ASN A 614 34.60 -58.67 41.63
CA ASN A 614 35.75 -59.12 42.41
C ASN A 614 36.19 -60.50 41.91
N GLU A 615 37.49 -60.73 41.93
CA GLU A 615 38.11 -62.05 41.71
C GLU A 615 38.84 -62.43 43.02
N THR A 616 38.50 -63.57 43.60
CA THR A 616 39.17 -64.07 44.82
C THR A 616 39.88 -65.38 44.50
N ILE A 617 41.20 -65.37 44.66
CA ILE A 617 42.06 -66.54 44.52
C ILE A 617 42.20 -67.18 45.90
N HIS A 618 41.62 -68.38 46.03
CA HIS A 618 41.72 -69.21 47.24
C HIS A 618 42.94 -70.13 47.15
N TYR A 619 43.87 -70.02 48.10
CA TYR A 619 45.04 -70.90 48.18
C TYR A 619 44.75 -72.09 49.09
N GLN A 620 45.25 -73.28 48.74
CA GLN A 620 45.06 -74.51 49.53
C GLN A 620 46.31 -75.41 49.46
N GLY A 621 46.48 -76.27 50.47
CA GLY A 621 47.43 -77.40 50.43
C GLY A 621 48.71 -77.29 51.26
N ALA A 622 48.98 -76.16 51.93
CA ALA A 622 50.23 -75.95 52.70
C ALA A 622 50.03 -75.89 54.23
N GLY A 623 48.88 -76.37 54.74
CA GLY A 623 48.55 -76.35 56.17
C GLY A 623 48.68 -74.94 56.77
N ASN A 624 49.39 -74.82 57.90
CA ASN A 624 49.64 -73.54 58.59
C ASN A 624 50.47 -72.52 57.78
N GLN A 625 51.03 -72.91 56.62
CA GLN A 625 51.77 -72.02 55.71
C GLN A 625 50.96 -71.64 54.46
N THR A 626 49.68 -72.00 54.39
CA THR A 626 48.79 -71.62 53.28
C THR A 626 48.61 -70.09 53.27
N PRO A 627 48.89 -69.39 52.15
CA PRO A 627 48.66 -67.95 52.06
C PRO A 627 47.18 -67.59 52.25
N ALA A 628 46.91 -66.40 52.78
CA ALA A 628 45.56 -65.84 52.82
C ALA A 628 45.04 -65.56 51.40
N ASP A 629 43.71 -65.64 51.23
CA ASP A 629 43.04 -65.36 49.96
C ASP A 629 43.45 -64.01 49.35
N HIS A 630 43.70 -63.99 48.05
CA HIS A 630 43.97 -62.75 47.33
C HIS A 630 42.70 -62.28 46.59
N THR A 631 42.16 -61.12 46.98
CA THR A 631 41.03 -60.49 46.29
C THR A 631 41.47 -59.31 45.43
N ALA A 632 41.32 -59.45 44.11
CA ALA A 632 41.40 -58.37 43.14
C ALA A 632 39.99 -57.86 42.77
N SER A 633 39.90 -56.69 42.12
CA SER A 633 38.61 -56.17 41.67
C SER A 633 38.70 -55.18 40.51
N VAL A 634 37.74 -55.26 39.59
CA VAL A 634 37.57 -54.36 38.43
C VAL A 634 36.23 -53.64 38.54
N GLU A 635 36.20 -52.35 38.24
CA GLU A 635 34.95 -51.58 38.13
C GLU A 635 34.57 -51.38 36.66
N PHE A 636 33.40 -51.88 36.28
CA PHE A 636 32.78 -51.66 34.97
C PHE A 636 31.80 -50.49 35.04
N THR A 637 31.73 -49.68 33.99
CA THR A 637 30.91 -48.47 33.94
C THR A 637 30.11 -48.40 32.64
N ARG A 638 28.77 -48.35 32.74
CA ARG A 638 27.88 -48.21 31.58
C ARG A 638 27.15 -46.88 31.59
N GLN A 639 26.88 -46.33 30.41
CA GLN A 639 25.99 -45.16 30.29
C GLN A 639 24.53 -45.57 30.45
N VAL A 640 23.73 -44.70 31.06
CA VAL A 640 22.29 -44.88 31.28
C VAL A 640 21.58 -43.59 30.92
N SER A 641 20.80 -43.66 29.83
CA SER A 641 19.94 -42.57 29.37
C SER A 641 18.58 -42.71 30.04
N THR A 642 18.23 -41.74 30.88
CA THR A 642 16.90 -41.63 31.50
C THR A 642 16.05 -40.62 30.71
N ASP A 643 14.85 -41.01 30.33
CA ASP A 643 13.84 -40.11 29.78
C ASP A 643 13.29 -39.21 30.90
N ALA A 644 13.35 -37.88 30.73
CA ALA A 644 12.98 -36.94 31.78
C ALA A 644 11.45 -36.76 31.96
N VAL A 645 10.64 -37.29 31.05
CA VAL A 645 9.17 -37.20 31.08
C VAL A 645 8.55 -38.50 31.61
N THR A 646 9.06 -39.66 31.17
CA THR A 646 8.53 -40.97 31.58
C THR A 646 9.31 -41.64 32.71
N GLY A 647 10.57 -41.24 32.93
CA GLY A 647 11.49 -41.91 33.86
C GLY A 647 12.09 -43.22 33.32
N GLU A 648 11.76 -43.63 32.09
CA GLU A 648 12.28 -44.86 31.49
C GLU A 648 13.80 -44.80 31.27
N LYS A 649 14.47 -45.95 31.48
CA LYS A 649 15.95 -46.04 31.44
C LYS A 649 16.42 -46.99 30.35
N THR A 650 17.16 -46.44 29.40
CA THR A 650 17.93 -47.21 28.42
C THR A 650 19.36 -47.37 28.91
N TYR A 651 19.83 -48.62 29.04
CA TYR A 651 21.17 -48.96 29.54
C TYR A 651 22.10 -49.34 28.38
N GLY A 652 23.31 -48.81 28.37
CA GLY A 652 24.39 -49.23 27.48
C GLY A 652 25.05 -50.55 27.90
N SER A 653 26.00 -51.00 27.08
CA SER A 653 26.89 -52.13 27.39
C SER A 653 27.75 -51.86 28.62
N TRP A 654 28.11 -52.94 29.31
CA TRP A 654 29.14 -52.97 30.37
C TRP A 654 30.56 -52.94 29.78
#